data_AF-A0A9Q9WQ10-F1
#
_entry.id   AF-A0A9Q9WQ10-F1
#
_cell.length_a   1.000
_cell.length_b   1.000
_cell.length_c   1.000
_cell.angle_alpha   90.00
_cell.angle_beta   90.00
_cell.angle_gamma   90.00
#
_symmetry.space_group_name_H-M   'P 1'
#
loop_
_entity.id
_entity.type
_entity.pdbx_description
1 polymer ?
#
loop_
_entity_poly.entity_id
_entity_poly.type
_entity_poly.pdbx_seq_one_letter_code
_entity_poly.pdbx_strand_id
1 'polypeptide(L)'
;MEQCPYESGFVSDQASMEIPPVFRENKRMDHVDVYESSEHWLESSGLESWGLSLSHLLSLCTTAPVSERGDGVSKQMHISSESLADFEEQLYIAIEMYHDQIKWLSQGNRKVFGVVNGSRVGVLVDTSDLNCCTERLADLQRELLAPINNKLPSKKQLHLLSYGSEVSSLWDKPQDTCLLRLRECCAWVMQLRAGGGCDILQALQRALTHSELDTLLIILGSRPDQTADVIHDFLTQNQIPCVHAVAYSCSSPAAIETVKQMAEVSGGRYHLFSAALGVVDSSTDVDLLWAEIKAARSVLTQIQNMRQGRLGDTAVTVDSEVSTGLDSLTLSDFSPVSSALSAPLCIQTTGPVPTSSSEWLKTHGLKAQKLDLYQLLARNAYSPQEMFVPVLGKTVSSTVHERVMVQFEWHDGTVKNLHVDLPSLQKYQKRLMGAVHLFERRVQWLNRTGSQQIWGTVCEQRVQVLLDMSGMNVHYQLHIQHAIRILLQEQLADKHSFNVIVFGSDVKSWQEKMVPSTHENLQAVWLWIQAVECVGGRNTLAALRCALEEEEQEESSLTRGVYLLTTGMPDQHMVSVTAYVSERCSASNLNLHVCLFTGEEDTARCPPPRYATRTETARALSGLAHAGNGRFLWMTETGIVESDDISALIGEMEMAVNYFQKCSELMDSLIQKGSDRGSGETSTPSIKPQAWTRKAQLPSPRPTSLSLARLESRQKSRLAQSSLAWRPNSSKAVIPPVRSADISTPAGPPRSADQRKTNVSQSVFFMEDGNLGVVFKKYPKPKSVRRSITTVKLPKHEDICSTKQWLKRFGIKNLKLDLHKLISGPECCHHNKLVPSVQKRVSAKYCAIFPSVQINGTVKHLHLTSGELKQYLNQTEKLMQRYSQRLEWLLTGSRRVFGSVLEKMVCVLLDVSGSMAPCLPELQKELTLLIWDQLHANSVRFNMLAFSGEVRMWQPALVQSTEELCVEAVQWLNQLSTHGASSTLQALQAGCGFADAVGLYLITDGRCDSSHSRILTEIETLRQEKDFTVHTIAVSCHDRACCEFLKSLAHKTGGRFHQAPENTDPALIRKLLSDLCSADPVLPKCEGDDLRKLSEEIEKLRLFQKQAKAFRETILESRNQKGT
;
A
#
# COMPACT_ATOMS: atom_id res chain seq x y z
N MET A 1 -22.95 -14.90 -78.42
CA MET A 1 -22.26 -14.20 -77.32
C MET A 1 -21.47 -15.29 -76.59
N GLU A 2 -20.27 -15.66 -77.04
CA GLU A 2 -19.00 -14.88 -76.97
C GLU A 2 -18.47 -14.83 -75.53
N GLN A 3 -17.20 -15.11 -75.22
CA GLN A 3 -16.02 -15.39 -76.06
C GLN A 3 -14.98 -16.26 -75.30
N CYS A 4 -14.18 -17.03 -76.04
CA CYS A 4 -12.73 -17.19 -75.79
C CYS A 4 -12.01 -16.42 -76.91
N PRO A 5 -10.78 -15.88 -76.72
CA PRO A 5 -9.52 -16.63 -76.88
C PRO A 5 -8.51 -16.38 -75.72
N TYR A 6 -7.44 -17.16 -75.48
CA TYR A 6 -6.13 -17.22 -76.19
C TYR A 6 -5.54 -15.80 -76.45
N GLU A 7 -4.25 -15.48 -76.20
CA GLU A 7 -3.03 -16.27 -76.40
C GLU A 7 -1.80 -15.75 -75.59
N SER A 8 -0.95 -16.68 -75.14
CA SER A 8 0.54 -16.72 -75.09
C SER A 8 1.45 -15.49 -74.78
N GLY A 9 2.51 -15.75 -73.99
CA GLY A 9 3.73 -14.93 -73.93
C GLY A 9 4.81 -15.46 -72.97
N PHE A 10 5.86 -16.10 -73.49
CA PHE A 10 7.05 -16.53 -72.73
C PHE A 10 7.97 -15.33 -72.43
N VAL A 11 8.43 -15.18 -71.17
CA VAL A 11 9.81 -14.77 -70.82
C VAL A 11 10.19 -15.47 -69.52
N SER A 12 11.41 -16.03 -69.45
CA SER A 12 12.02 -16.54 -68.23
C SER A 12 12.71 -15.42 -67.46
N ASP A 13 12.64 -15.42 -66.12
CA ASP A 13 13.77 -14.93 -65.32
C ASP A 13 13.80 -15.54 -63.92
N GLN A 14 14.99 -15.53 -63.32
CA GLN A 14 15.29 -16.16 -62.04
C GLN A 14 14.62 -15.39 -60.88
N ALA A 15 13.74 -16.06 -60.13
CA ALA A 15 13.24 -15.54 -58.86
C ALA A 15 14.05 -16.16 -57.71
N SER A 16 15.08 -15.44 -57.26
CA SER A 16 15.62 -15.59 -55.91
C SER A 16 14.50 -15.39 -54.90
N MET A 17 14.29 -16.34 -53.98
CA MET A 17 13.40 -16.15 -52.82
C MET A 17 14.06 -15.18 -51.84
N GLU A 18 13.94 -13.88 -52.12
CA GLU A 18 14.08 -12.86 -51.09
C GLU A 18 12.95 -13.04 -50.08
N ILE A 19 13.29 -13.36 -48.84
CA ILE A 19 12.36 -13.27 -47.71
C ILE A 19 12.00 -11.79 -47.55
N PRO A 20 10.71 -11.40 -47.66
CA PRO A 20 10.36 -9.98 -47.59
C PRO A 20 10.67 -9.43 -46.19
N PRO A 21 11.32 -8.26 -46.06
CA PRO A 21 11.62 -7.68 -44.76
C PRO A 21 10.35 -7.03 -44.18
N VAL A 22 9.64 -7.76 -43.33
CA VAL A 22 8.40 -7.26 -42.71
C VAL A 22 8.56 -7.08 -41.18
N PHE A 23 8.13 -5.91 -40.71
CA PHE A 23 7.97 -5.52 -39.29
C PHE A 23 9.23 -5.20 -38.45
N ARG A 24 9.93 -4.13 -38.85
CA ARG A 24 10.41 -3.11 -37.88
C ARG A 24 9.40 -1.96 -37.70
N GLU A 25 8.16 -2.29 -37.39
CA GLU A 25 7.21 -1.30 -36.83
C GLU A 25 6.74 -1.78 -35.45
N ASN A 26 7.08 -1.00 -34.43
CA ASN A 26 6.47 -1.12 -33.10
C ASN A 26 4.99 -0.72 -33.21
N LYS A 27 4.13 -1.65 -33.63
CA LYS A 27 2.71 -1.62 -33.32
C LYS A 27 2.57 -1.69 -31.80
N ARG A 28 2.53 -0.51 -31.16
CA ARG A 28 1.86 -0.38 -29.87
C ARG A 28 0.47 -0.96 -30.03
N MET A 29 0.08 -1.85 -29.11
CA MET A 29 -1.26 -2.40 -29.06
C MET A 29 -2.26 -1.30 -28.68
N ASP A 30 -2.70 -0.54 -29.68
CA ASP A 30 -3.97 0.18 -29.61
C ASP A 30 -5.09 -0.88 -29.71
N HIS A 31 -5.35 -1.56 -28.59
CA HIS A 31 -6.40 -2.55 -28.48
C HIS A 31 -7.76 -1.89 -28.71
N VAL A 32 -8.35 -2.16 -29.87
CA VAL A 32 -9.80 -2.25 -30.00
C VAL A 32 -10.21 -3.55 -29.30
N ASP A 33 -11.04 -3.46 -28.26
CA ASP A 33 -11.46 -4.60 -27.42
C ASP A 33 -12.34 -5.61 -28.20
N VAL A 34 -11.71 -6.45 -29.02
CA VAL A 34 -12.31 -7.68 -29.55
C VAL A 34 -11.92 -8.82 -28.62
N TYR A 35 -12.91 -9.43 -27.97
CA TYR A 35 -12.71 -10.49 -26.97
C TYR A 35 -12.58 -11.85 -27.66
N GLU A 36 -11.40 -12.15 -28.20
CA GLU A 36 -11.06 -13.46 -28.78
C GLU A 36 -10.60 -14.46 -27.70
N SER A 37 -10.81 -15.76 -27.93
CA SER A 37 -10.26 -16.84 -27.10
C SER A 37 -8.81 -17.13 -27.47
N SER A 38 -8.06 -17.79 -26.58
CA SER A 38 -6.67 -18.20 -26.88
C SER A 38 -6.57 -19.06 -28.14
N GLU A 39 -7.56 -19.92 -28.38
CA GLU A 39 -7.67 -20.78 -29.57
C GLU A 39 -7.74 -19.96 -30.88
N HIS A 40 -8.73 -19.07 -31.03
CA HIS A 40 -8.84 -18.19 -32.20
C HIS A 40 -7.65 -17.23 -32.34
N TRP A 41 -7.09 -16.77 -31.22
CA TRP A 41 -5.90 -15.95 -31.26
C TRP A 41 -4.69 -16.76 -31.77
N LEU A 42 -4.54 -18.03 -31.38
CA LEU A 42 -3.51 -18.96 -31.86
C LEU A 42 -3.72 -19.39 -33.33
N GLU A 43 -4.93 -19.39 -33.88
CA GLU A 43 -5.14 -19.57 -35.34
C GLU A 43 -4.38 -18.50 -36.15
N SER A 44 -4.22 -17.29 -35.60
CA SER A 44 -3.43 -16.21 -36.20
C SER A 44 -1.99 -16.13 -35.68
N SER A 45 -1.75 -16.50 -34.42
CA SER A 45 -0.51 -16.21 -33.67
C SER A 45 0.27 -17.43 -33.17
N GLY A 46 -0.12 -18.64 -33.57
CA GLY A 46 0.55 -19.89 -33.23
C GLY A 46 1.83 -20.13 -34.04
N LEU A 47 2.64 -21.11 -33.61
CA LEU A 47 3.92 -21.40 -34.26
C LEU A 47 3.78 -21.85 -35.72
N GLU A 48 2.67 -22.52 -36.08
CA GLU A 48 2.43 -22.93 -37.47
C GLU A 48 2.08 -21.74 -38.38
N SER A 49 1.25 -20.79 -37.92
CA SER A 49 0.88 -19.61 -38.72
C SER A 49 2.03 -18.61 -38.88
N TRP A 50 2.97 -18.58 -37.93
CA TRP A 50 4.19 -17.78 -37.99
C TRP A 50 5.34 -18.48 -38.76
N GLY A 51 5.15 -19.73 -39.21
CA GLY A 51 6.20 -20.48 -39.91
C GLY A 51 7.37 -20.90 -39.02
N LEU A 52 7.15 -21.00 -37.70
CA LEU A 52 8.16 -21.32 -36.68
C LEU A 52 8.14 -22.78 -36.22
N SER A 53 7.43 -23.65 -36.95
CA SER A 53 7.40 -25.09 -36.68
C SER A 53 8.62 -25.82 -37.26
N LEU A 54 8.88 -27.04 -36.75
CA LEU A 54 10.02 -27.86 -37.18
C LEU A 54 10.00 -28.14 -38.70
N SER A 55 8.84 -28.26 -39.34
CA SER A 55 8.73 -28.48 -40.79
C SER A 55 9.19 -27.27 -41.62
N HIS A 56 9.01 -26.06 -41.11
CA HIS A 56 9.52 -24.83 -41.74
C HIS A 56 11.02 -24.67 -41.56
N LEU A 57 11.55 -25.02 -40.37
CA LEU A 57 12.99 -25.10 -40.17
C LEU A 57 13.64 -26.10 -41.16
N LEU A 58 12.99 -27.25 -41.39
CA LEU A 58 13.46 -28.26 -42.33
C LEU A 58 13.34 -27.84 -43.81
N SER A 59 12.46 -26.89 -44.17
CA SER A 59 12.35 -26.37 -45.53
C SER A 59 13.39 -25.27 -45.83
N LEU A 60 13.92 -24.60 -44.80
CA LEU A 60 15.09 -23.72 -44.91
C LEU A 60 16.41 -24.48 -45.12
N CYS A 61 16.39 -25.81 -45.00
CA CYS A 61 17.55 -26.68 -45.22
C CYS A 61 17.73 -27.01 -46.70
N THR A 62 18.92 -26.79 -47.25
CA THR A 62 19.27 -27.30 -48.58
C THR A 62 19.84 -28.72 -48.48
N THR A 63 19.21 -29.68 -49.16
CA THR A 63 19.69 -31.07 -49.23
C THR A 63 20.60 -31.27 -50.44
N ALA A 64 21.89 -31.51 -50.22
CA ALA A 64 22.83 -31.86 -51.27
C ALA A 64 22.94 -33.39 -51.42
N PRO A 65 22.84 -33.97 -52.64
CA PRO A 65 23.11 -35.39 -52.85
C PRO A 65 24.63 -35.64 -52.85
N VAL A 66 25.14 -36.31 -51.81
CA VAL A 66 26.52 -36.80 -51.76
C VAL A 66 26.67 -38.02 -52.68
N SER A 67 27.70 -38.04 -53.53
CA SER A 67 27.90 -39.07 -54.55
C SER A 67 28.96 -40.11 -54.15
N GLU A 68 28.53 -41.38 -54.03
CA GLU A 68 29.32 -42.62 -53.85
C GLU A 68 30.22 -42.70 -52.58
N ARG A 69 30.36 -43.83 -51.87
CA ARG A 69 30.15 -45.24 -52.26
C ARG A 69 29.95 -46.13 -51.00
N GLY A 70 28.94 -47.03 -51.00
CA GLY A 70 28.76 -48.09 -49.99
C GLY A 70 27.67 -47.82 -48.94
N ASP A 71 26.82 -48.83 -48.71
CA ASP A 71 25.63 -48.89 -47.83
C ASP A 71 25.33 -47.71 -46.89
N GLY A 72 24.27 -46.97 -47.23
CA GLY A 72 23.64 -45.95 -46.38
C GLY A 72 23.48 -44.60 -47.08
N VAL A 73 22.25 -44.26 -47.49
CA VAL A 73 21.96 -42.92 -48.05
C VAL A 73 21.82 -41.90 -46.92
N SER A 74 22.96 -41.45 -46.36
CA SER A 74 22.99 -40.34 -45.42
C SER A 74 22.71 -39.03 -46.15
N LYS A 75 21.51 -38.48 -46.00
CA LYS A 75 21.17 -37.14 -46.50
C LYS A 75 21.91 -36.11 -45.67
N GLN A 76 22.69 -35.25 -46.33
CA GLN A 76 23.38 -34.13 -45.71
C GLN A 76 22.56 -32.84 -45.91
N MET A 77 22.24 -32.15 -44.82
CA MET A 77 21.47 -30.90 -44.82
C MET A 77 22.39 -29.72 -44.49
N HIS A 78 22.32 -28.67 -45.31
CA HIS A 78 23.03 -27.41 -45.11
C HIS A 78 22.07 -26.30 -44.71
N ILE A 79 22.47 -25.49 -43.72
CA ILE A 79 21.78 -24.26 -43.32
C ILE A 79 22.80 -23.16 -43.01
N SER A 80 22.49 -21.94 -43.45
CA SER A 80 23.17 -20.70 -43.08
C SER A 80 23.03 -20.39 -41.58
N SER A 81 24.15 -20.09 -40.91
CA SER A 81 24.12 -19.70 -39.49
C SER A 81 23.30 -18.43 -39.20
N GLU A 82 23.18 -17.51 -40.18
CA GLU A 82 22.35 -16.31 -40.06
C GLU A 82 20.86 -16.66 -39.99
N SER A 83 20.36 -17.50 -40.90
CA SER A 83 18.95 -17.90 -40.93
C SER A 83 18.54 -18.75 -39.72
N LEU A 84 19.47 -19.50 -39.11
CA LEU A 84 19.24 -20.14 -37.80
C LEU A 84 19.16 -19.15 -36.65
N ALA A 85 19.96 -18.07 -36.68
CA ALA A 85 19.91 -17.03 -35.65
C ALA A 85 18.62 -16.21 -35.73
N ASP A 86 18.18 -15.84 -36.95
CA ASP A 86 16.91 -15.14 -37.16
C ASP A 86 15.72 -15.99 -36.71
N PHE A 87 15.70 -17.28 -37.04
CA PHE A 87 14.63 -18.20 -36.62
C PHE A 87 14.62 -18.42 -35.10
N GLU A 88 15.81 -18.45 -34.47
CA GLU A 88 15.97 -18.50 -33.01
C GLU A 88 15.46 -17.20 -32.34
N GLU A 89 15.74 -16.02 -32.88
CA GLU A 89 15.20 -14.74 -32.39
C GLU A 89 13.65 -14.71 -32.49
N GLN A 90 13.08 -15.12 -33.61
CA GLN A 90 11.62 -15.18 -33.79
C GLN A 90 10.94 -16.15 -32.82
N LEU A 91 11.57 -17.29 -32.51
CA LEU A 91 11.08 -18.22 -31.47
C LEU A 91 11.08 -17.59 -30.08
N TYR A 92 12.11 -16.82 -29.71
CA TYR A 92 12.11 -16.11 -28.42
C TYR A 92 11.02 -15.02 -28.38
N ILE A 93 10.81 -14.26 -29.47
CA ILE A 93 9.72 -13.26 -29.56
C ILE A 93 8.34 -13.93 -29.42
N ALA A 94 8.12 -15.07 -30.08
CA ALA A 94 6.87 -15.83 -29.95
C ALA A 94 6.65 -16.32 -28.50
N ILE A 95 7.70 -16.83 -27.84
CA ILE A 95 7.64 -17.24 -26.43
C ILE A 95 7.28 -16.05 -25.52
N GLU A 96 7.89 -14.87 -25.70
CA GLU A 96 7.54 -13.68 -24.91
C GLU A 96 6.08 -13.26 -25.12
N MET A 97 5.60 -13.27 -26.37
CA MET A 97 4.22 -12.97 -26.72
C MET A 97 3.22 -13.92 -26.03
N TYR A 98 3.52 -15.23 -25.98
CA TYR A 98 2.68 -16.20 -25.25
C TYR A 98 2.67 -15.95 -23.73
N HIS A 99 3.81 -15.55 -23.13
CA HIS A 99 3.86 -15.20 -21.71
C HIS A 99 3.05 -13.93 -21.40
N ASP A 100 3.10 -12.89 -22.25
CA ASP A 100 2.27 -11.69 -22.07
C ASP A 100 0.77 -11.99 -22.27
N GLN A 101 0.39 -12.94 -23.12
CA GLN A 101 -1.00 -13.41 -23.25
C GLN A 101 -1.48 -14.18 -22.01
N ILE A 102 -0.66 -15.05 -21.42
CA ILE A 102 -0.95 -15.71 -20.11
C ILE A 102 -1.12 -14.66 -19.00
N LYS A 103 -0.28 -13.62 -19.01
CA LYS A 103 -0.35 -12.49 -18.07
C LYS A 103 -1.59 -11.62 -18.30
N TRP A 104 -2.09 -11.50 -19.53
CA TRP A 104 -3.36 -10.83 -19.83
C TRP A 104 -4.56 -11.64 -19.29
N LEU A 105 -4.56 -12.98 -19.47
CA LEU A 105 -5.57 -13.89 -18.89
C LEU A 105 -5.58 -13.83 -17.35
N SER A 106 -4.42 -13.63 -16.73
CA SER A 106 -4.26 -13.54 -15.27
C SER A 106 -4.79 -12.23 -14.63
N GLN A 107 -5.36 -11.30 -15.42
CA GLN A 107 -5.81 -9.99 -14.93
C GLN A 107 -7.34 -9.88 -14.78
N GLY A 108 -7.77 -9.28 -13.67
CA GLY A 108 -9.19 -8.98 -13.38
C GLY A 108 -10.09 -10.20 -13.50
N ASN A 109 -11.31 -10.02 -14.01
CA ASN A 109 -12.34 -11.06 -14.07
C ASN A 109 -11.98 -12.23 -15.03
N ARG A 110 -10.89 -12.16 -15.81
CA ARG A 110 -10.38 -13.29 -16.60
C ARG A 110 -9.67 -14.32 -15.71
N LYS A 111 -9.06 -13.86 -14.62
CA LYS A 111 -8.42 -14.68 -13.60
C LYS A 111 -9.38 -15.63 -12.88
N VAL A 112 -10.64 -15.23 -12.70
CA VAL A 112 -11.63 -15.99 -11.90
C VAL A 112 -12.54 -16.86 -12.77
N PHE A 113 -12.98 -16.36 -13.93
CA PHE A 113 -13.98 -17.01 -14.78
C PHE A 113 -13.54 -17.20 -16.24
N GLY A 114 -12.25 -17.09 -16.55
CA GLY A 114 -11.73 -17.20 -17.93
C GLY A 114 -12.33 -16.17 -18.91
N VAL A 115 -12.27 -16.51 -20.20
CA VAL A 115 -12.92 -15.75 -21.29
C VAL A 115 -14.24 -16.46 -21.65
N VAL A 116 -15.38 -15.86 -21.35
CA VAL A 116 -16.70 -16.49 -21.57
C VAL A 116 -17.22 -16.17 -22.98
N ASN A 117 -17.31 -17.19 -23.84
CA ASN A 117 -17.71 -17.07 -25.25
C ASN A 117 -19.25 -17.18 -25.42
N GLY A 118 -19.74 -17.16 -26.66
CA GLY A 118 -21.18 -17.25 -26.99
C GLY A 118 -21.97 -15.93 -26.87
N SER A 119 -23.15 -15.89 -27.49
CA SER A 119 -24.04 -14.70 -27.47
C SER A 119 -25.22 -14.84 -26.50
N ARG A 120 -25.72 -16.06 -26.28
CA ARG A 120 -26.86 -16.36 -25.40
C ARG A 120 -26.36 -17.28 -24.29
N VAL A 121 -26.22 -16.76 -23.06
CA VAL A 121 -25.44 -17.40 -22.00
C VAL A 121 -26.30 -17.73 -20.77
N GLY A 122 -26.34 -19.00 -20.39
CA GLY A 122 -26.85 -19.42 -19.09
C GLY A 122 -25.73 -19.36 -18.05
N VAL A 123 -26.02 -18.88 -16.84
CA VAL A 123 -25.08 -18.81 -15.72
C VAL A 123 -25.65 -19.58 -14.54
N LEU A 124 -24.97 -20.66 -14.15
CA LEU A 124 -25.32 -21.54 -13.04
C LEU A 124 -24.34 -21.28 -11.89
N VAL A 125 -24.84 -20.90 -10.72
CA VAL A 125 -24.04 -20.56 -9.53
C VAL A 125 -24.28 -21.57 -8.40
N ASP A 126 -23.23 -22.25 -7.96
CA ASP A 126 -23.24 -23.12 -6.78
C ASP A 126 -23.54 -22.30 -5.51
N THR A 127 -24.66 -22.61 -4.85
CA THR A 127 -25.11 -22.01 -3.59
C THR A 127 -25.12 -23.01 -2.42
N SER A 128 -24.32 -24.07 -2.49
CA SER A 128 -24.09 -25.00 -1.39
C SER A 128 -23.59 -24.31 -0.12
N ASP A 129 -23.82 -24.91 1.04
CA ASP A 129 -23.45 -24.37 2.35
C ASP A 129 -21.93 -24.10 2.47
N LEU A 130 -21.11 -24.88 1.74
CA LEU A 130 -19.65 -24.70 1.66
C LEU A 130 -19.25 -23.44 0.87
N ASN A 131 -19.97 -23.11 -0.21
CA ASN A 131 -19.67 -21.95 -1.05
C ASN A 131 -20.33 -20.67 -0.49
N CYS A 132 -21.49 -20.82 0.15
CA CYS A 132 -22.25 -19.75 0.80
C CYS A 132 -21.89 -19.50 2.28
N CYS A 133 -20.76 -20.03 2.78
CA CYS A 133 -20.29 -19.69 4.12
C CYS A 133 -19.97 -18.18 4.24
N THR A 134 -20.00 -17.63 5.46
CA THR A 134 -19.94 -16.16 5.70
C THR A 134 -18.71 -15.48 5.12
N GLU A 135 -17.59 -16.19 4.97
CA GLU A 135 -16.36 -15.66 4.38
C GLU A 135 -16.38 -15.78 2.85
N ARG A 136 -16.66 -16.97 2.30
CA ARG A 136 -16.63 -17.24 0.85
C ARG A 136 -17.76 -16.55 0.08
N LEU A 137 -18.95 -16.42 0.66
CA LEU A 137 -20.10 -15.78 0.00
C LEU A 137 -19.81 -14.32 -0.38
N ALA A 138 -19.16 -13.57 0.51
CA ALA A 138 -18.83 -12.17 0.30
C ALA A 138 -17.75 -11.95 -0.78
N ASP A 139 -16.87 -12.94 -0.98
CA ASP A 139 -15.90 -12.95 -2.08
C ASP A 139 -16.56 -13.39 -3.39
N LEU A 140 -17.34 -14.47 -3.39
CA LEU A 140 -18.09 -14.95 -4.56
C LEU A 140 -19.04 -13.88 -5.11
N GLN A 141 -19.80 -13.19 -4.25
CA GLN A 141 -20.68 -12.09 -4.66
C GLN A 141 -19.89 -10.92 -5.26
N ARG A 142 -18.72 -10.58 -4.69
CA ARG A 142 -17.85 -9.51 -5.22
C ARG A 142 -17.34 -9.87 -6.61
N GLU A 143 -16.83 -11.09 -6.77
CA GLU A 143 -16.31 -11.57 -8.05
C GLU A 143 -17.42 -11.72 -9.09
N LEU A 144 -18.63 -12.18 -8.73
CA LEU A 144 -19.79 -12.28 -9.65
C LEU A 144 -20.34 -10.93 -10.13
N LEU A 145 -20.28 -9.88 -9.29
CA LEU A 145 -20.73 -8.55 -9.69
C LEU A 145 -19.82 -7.92 -10.76
N ALA A 146 -18.54 -8.27 -10.80
CA ALA A 146 -17.59 -7.71 -11.75
C ALA A 146 -17.87 -8.11 -13.23
N PRO A 147 -18.10 -9.38 -13.62
CA PRO A 147 -18.49 -9.75 -14.98
C PRO A 147 -19.90 -9.29 -15.32
N ILE A 148 -20.83 -9.18 -14.36
CA ILE A 148 -22.18 -8.63 -14.61
C ILE A 148 -22.10 -7.17 -15.10
N ASN A 149 -21.22 -6.37 -14.52
CA ASN A 149 -21.04 -4.96 -14.91
C ASN A 149 -20.16 -4.78 -16.17
N ASN A 150 -19.19 -5.67 -16.42
CA ASN A 150 -18.16 -5.44 -17.45
C ASN A 150 -18.24 -6.36 -18.68
N LYS A 151 -18.57 -7.65 -18.53
CA LYS A 151 -18.51 -8.66 -19.62
C LYS A 151 -19.91 -9.02 -20.14
N LEU A 152 -20.84 -9.30 -19.24
CA LEU A 152 -22.20 -9.75 -19.55
C LEU A 152 -23.09 -8.71 -20.27
N PRO A 153 -22.85 -7.37 -20.24
CA PRO A 153 -23.61 -6.42 -21.07
C PRO A 153 -23.37 -6.57 -22.59
N SER A 154 -22.33 -7.28 -23.00
CA SER A 154 -22.02 -7.57 -24.42
C SER A 154 -22.78 -8.77 -25.00
N LYS A 155 -23.40 -9.57 -24.13
CA LYS A 155 -24.19 -10.75 -24.52
C LYS A 155 -25.57 -10.32 -24.99
N LYS A 156 -26.24 -11.10 -25.83
CA LYS A 156 -27.59 -10.79 -26.32
C LYS A 156 -28.66 -11.19 -25.31
N GLN A 157 -28.52 -12.40 -24.75
CA GLN A 157 -29.47 -12.97 -23.79
C GLN A 157 -28.76 -13.63 -22.62
N LEU A 158 -29.38 -13.55 -21.44
CA LEU A 158 -28.89 -14.13 -20.19
C LEU A 158 -29.99 -14.93 -19.49
N HIS A 159 -29.58 -16.00 -18.83
CA HIS A 159 -30.41 -16.76 -17.90
C HIS A 159 -29.59 -17.08 -16.65
N LEU A 160 -30.14 -16.84 -15.45
CA LEU A 160 -29.41 -16.96 -14.18
C LEU A 160 -30.11 -17.97 -13.27
N LEU A 161 -29.33 -18.98 -12.87
CA LEU A 161 -29.72 -20.11 -12.05
C LEU A 161 -28.78 -20.19 -10.84
N SER A 162 -29.35 -20.45 -9.67
CA SER A 162 -28.62 -20.86 -8.47
C SER A 162 -28.98 -22.31 -8.16
N TYR A 163 -28.02 -23.11 -7.71
CA TYR A 163 -28.23 -24.52 -7.40
C TYR A 163 -27.59 -24.90 -6.05
N GLY A 164 -28.41 -25.46 -5.17
CA GLY A 164 -28.00 -26.13 -3.93
C GLY A 164 -28.63 -27.51 -3.87
N SER A 165 -29.34 -27.83 -2.77
CA SER A 165 -30.33 -28.92 -2.72
C SER A 165 -31.57 -28.63 -3.58
N GLU A 166 -31.88 -27.35 -3.81
CA GLU A 166 -32.94 -26.90 -4.71
C GLU A 166 -32.36 -25.92 -5.73
N VAL A 167 -32.89 -25.92 -6.96
CA VAL A 167 -32.49 -24.98 -8.02
C VAL A 167 -33.48 -23.83 -8.12
N SER A 168 -33.01 -22.59 -7.98
CA SER A 168 -33.83 -21.37 -8.12
C SER A 168 -33.33 -20.47 -9.26
N SER A 169 -34.25 -20.06 -10.13
CA SER A 169 -34.03 -19.20 -11.30
C SER A 169 -34.43 -17.75 -11.03
N LEU A 170 -33.67 -16.79 -11.56
CA LEU A 170 -34.06 -15.37 -11.53
C LEU A 170 -35.25 -15.07 -12.45
N TRP A 171 -35.33 -15.75 -13.59
CA TRP A 171 -36.42 -15.62 -14.57
C TRP A 171 -36.79 -17.00 -15.13
N ASP A 172 -38.08 -17.24 -15.41
CA ASP A 172 -38.57 -18.52 -15.96
C ASP A 172 -38.17 -18.79 -17.43
N LYS A 173 -37.58 -17.79 -18.10
CA LYS A 173 -37.08 -17.85 -19.48
C LYS A 173 -35.84 -16.96 -19.64
N PRO A 174 -34.92 -17.26 -20.57
CA PRO A 174 -33.84 -16.36 -20.95
C PRO A 174 -34.35 -14.96 -21.30
N GLN A 175 -33.59 -13.92 -20.93
CA GLN A 175 -33.98 -12.53 -21.12
C GLN A 175 -32.89 -11.74 -21.86
N ASP A 176 -33.31 -10.87 -22.79
CA ASP A 176 -32.40 -9.95 -23.46
C ASP A 176 -31.72 -9.01 -22.46
N THR A 177 -30.45 -8.69 -22.70
CA THR A 177 -29.66 -7.80 -21.84
C THR A 177 -30.14 -6.35 -21.92
N CYS A 178 -30.47 -5.76 -20.78
CA CYS A 178 -30.68 -4.31 -20.66
C CYS A 178 -30.20 -3.81 -19.30
N LEU A 179 -29.95 -2.49 -19.18
CA LEU A 179 -29.44 -1.87 -17.95
C LEU A 179 -30.36 -2.07 -16.72
N LEU A 180 -31.66 -2.30 -16.93
CA LEU A 180 -32.61 -2.62 -15.86
C LEU A 180 -32.43 -4.08 -15.38
N ARG A 181 -32.42 -5.04 -16.31
CA ARG A 181 -32.21 -6.46 -16.02
C ARG A 181 -30.83 -6.72 -15.40
N LEU A 182 -29.77 -6.01 -15.84
CA LEU A 182 -28.45 -6.10 -15.20
C LEU A 182 -28.45 -5.63 -13.74
N ARG A 183 -29.33 -4.68 -13.37
CA ARG A 183 -29.55 -4.31 -11.95
C ARG A 183 -30.33 -5.37 -11.19
N GLU A 184 -31.30 -6.04 -11.83
CA GLU A 184 -31.98 -7.22 -11.26
C GLU A 184 -30.96 -8.35 -11.01
N CYS A 185 -30.06 -8.65 -11.95
CA CYS A 185 -28.95 -9.60 -11.75
C CYS A 185 -28.07 -9.20 -10.55
N CYS A 186 -27.67 -7.93 -10.45
CA CYS A 186 -26.88 -7.44 -9.32
C CYS A 186 -27.63 -7.57 -7.98
N ALA A 187 -28.95 -7.33 -7.96
CA ALA A 187 -29.77 -7.49 -6.77
C ALA A 187 -29.95 -8.96 -6.38
N TRP A 188 -30.11 -9.85 -7.36
CA TRP A 188 -30.21 -11.29 -7.17
C TRP A 188 -28.92 -11.90 -6.60
N VAL A 189 -27.75 -11.53 -7.15
CA VAL A 189 -26.44 -11.98 -6.61
C VAL A 189 -26.29 -11.60 -5.13
N MET A 190 -26.71 -10.39 -4.75
CA MET A 190 -26.70 -9.94 -3.34
C MET A 190 -27.72 -10.66 -2.44
N GLN A 191 -28.68 -11.38 -3.02
CA GLN A 191 -29.73 -12.12 -2.31
C GLN A 191 -29.48 -13.63 -2.27
N LEU A 192 -28.40 -14.13 -2.87
CA LEU A 192 -27.97 -15.53 -2.78
C LEU A 192 -27.78 -15.94 -1.31
N ARG A 193 -28.23 -17.15 -0.98
CA ARG A 193 -28.20 -17.74 0.36
C ARG A 193 -27.76 -19.19 0.25
N ALA A 194 -27.23 -19.72 1.36
CA ALA A 194 -26.91 -21.13 1.52
C ALA A 194 -28.17 -21.99 1.28
N GLY A 195 -28.03 -22.97 0.39
CA GLY A 195 -29.11 -23.81 -0.13
C GLY A 195 -28.91 -25.31 0.11
N GLY A 196 -28.02 -25.72 1.02
CA GLY A 196 -27.75 -27.12 1.34
C GLY A 196 -26.63 -27.74 0.50
N GLY A 197 -26.96 -28.83 -0.20
CA GLY A 197 -26.04 -29.64 -1.01
C GLY A 197 -25.67 -29.01 -2.36
N CYS A 198 -25.22 -29.82 -3.30
CA CYS A 198 -24.77 -29.43 -4.63
C CYS A 198 -25.35 -30.38 -5.70
N ASP A 199 -26.65 -30.22 -6.01
CA ASP A 199 -27.32 -30.95 -7.08
C ASP A 199 -27.14 -30.24 -8.44
N ILE A 200 -25.99 -30.50 -9.07
CA ILE A 200 -25.69 -29.98 -10.42
C ILE A 200 -26.55 -30.66 -11.49
N LEU A 201 -26.98 -31.91 -11.29
CA LEU A 201 -27.79 -32.66 -12.25
C LEU A 201 -29.16 -32.02 -12.45
N GLN A 202 -29.85 -31.64 -11.37
CA GLN A 202 -31.12 -30.91 -11.44
C GLN A 202 -30.95 -29.52 -12.09
N ALA A 203 -29.80 -28.87 -11.88
CA ALA A 203 -29.49 -27.57 -12.49
C ALA A 203 -29.30 -27.67 -14.00
N LEU A 204 -28.57 -28.70 -14.46
CA LEU A 204 -28.41 -29.03 -15.89
C LEU A 204 -29.74 -29.40 -16.54
N GLN A 205 -30.56 -30.24 -15.90
CA GLN A 205 -31.90 -30.59 -16.40
C GLN A 205 -32.79 -29.34 -16.61
N ARG A 206 -32.78 -28.39 -15.66
CA ARG A 206 -33.48 -27.10 -15.83
C ARG A 206 -32.90 -26.26 -16.97
N ALA A 207 -31.57 -26.12 -17.04
CA ALA A 207 -30.91 -25.36 -18.10
C ALA A 207 -31.23 -25.90 -19.51
N LEU A 208 -31.33 -27.22 -19.66
CA LEU A 208 -31.67 -27.88 -20.93
C LEU A 208 -33.12 -27.71 -21.38
N THR A 209 -34.03 -27.24 -20.51
CA THR A 209 -35.38 -26.80 -20.95
C THR A 209 -35.34 -25.54 -21.82
N HIS A 210 -34.19 -24.87 -21.92
CA HIS A 210 -33.97 -23.67 -22.70
C HIS A 210 -32.92 -23.91 -23.81
N SER A 211 -33.35 -24.61 -24.86
CA SER A 211 -32.54 -24.89 -26.08
C SER A 211 -32.11 -23.64 -26.86
N GLU A 212 -32.50 -22.45 -26.41
CA GLU A 212 -32.09 -21.17 -26.99
C GLU A 212 -30.67 -20.75 -26.57
N LEU A 213 -30.06 -21.34 -25.53
CA LEU A 213 -28.74 -20.93 -25.02
C LEU A 213 -27.57 -21.50 -25.86
N ASP A 214 -26.57 -20.66 -26.16
CA ASP A 214 -25.34 -21.05 -26.88
C ASP A 214 -24.26 -21.62 -25.95
N THR A 215 -24.22 -21.16 -24.69
CA THR A 215 -23.13 -21.44 -23.74
C THR A 215 -23.65 -21.49 -22.31
N LEU A 216 -23.20 -22.46 -21.52
CA LEU A 216 -23.51 -22.57 -20.10
C LEU A 216 -22.25 -22.32 -19.26
N LEU A 217 -22.21 -21.18 -18.57
CA LEU A 217 -21.22 -20.87 -17.55
C LEU A 217 -21.62 -21.54 -16.23
N ILE A 218 -20.89 -22.57 -15.82
CA ILE A 218 -21.13 -23.29 -14.56
C ILE A 218 -20.05 -22.90 -13.57
N ILE A 219 -20.44 -22.38 -12.41
CA ILE A 219 -19.53 -22.03 -11.32
C ILE A 219 -19.77 -23.02 -10.18
N LEU A 220 -18.73 -23.77 -9.81
CA LEU A 220 -18.77 -24.87 -8.85
C LEU A 220 -17.72 -24.64 -7.76
N GLY A 221 -18.14 -24.46 -6.51
CA GLY A 221 -17.27 -24.17 -5.37
C GLY A 221 -17.14 -25.32 -4.37
N SER A 222 -17.99 -26.34 -4.50
CA SER A 222 -18.08 -27.50 -3.62
C SER A 222 -17.85 -28.82 -4.38
N ARG A 223 -18.02 -29.96 -3.70
CA ARG A 223 -18.06 -31.27 -4.35
C ARG A 223 -19.51 -31.54 -4.79
N PRO A 224 -19.78 -31.96 -6.04
CA PRO A 224 -21.13 -32.38 -6.45
C PRO A 224 -21.64 -33.54 -5.60
N ASP A 225 -22.95 -33.59 -5.38
CA ASP A 225 -23.59 -34.73 -4.69
C ASP A 225 -23.66 -35.99 -5.59
N GLN A 226 -23.65 -35.81 -6.91
CA GLN A 226 -23.56 -36.89 -7.90
C GLN A 226 -22.11 -37.30 -8.19
N THR A 227 -21.90 -38.54 -8.64
CA THR A 227 -20.59 -38.97 -9.16
C THR A 227 -20.30 -38.38 -10.53
N ALA A 228 -19.02 -38.22 -10.86
CA ALA A 228 -18.58 -37.72 -12.15
C ALA A 228 -19.14 -38.57 -13.32
N ASP A 229 -19.16 -39.89 -13.15
CA ASP A 229 -19.69 -40.84 -14.15
C ASP A 229 -21.18 -40.58 -14.46
N VAL A 230 -22.01 -40.31 -13.45
CA VAL A 230 -23.45 -40.03 -13.65
C VAL A 230 -23.66 -38.69 -14.35
N ILE A 231 -22.80 -37.70 -14.08
CA ILE A 231 -22.82 -36.41 -14.78
C ILE A 231 -22.36 -36.62 -16.23
N HIS A 232 -21.27 -37.34 -16.46
CA HIS A 232 -20.75 -37.68 -17.79
C HIS A 232 -21.77 -38.45 -18.65
N ASP A 233 -22.40 -39.49 -18.09
CA ASP A 233 -23.46 -40.25 -18.78
C ASP A 233 -24.67 -39.37 -19.10
N PHE A 234 -25.05 -38.44 -18.21
CA PHE A 234 -26.10 -37.48 -18.50
C PHE A 234 -25.69 -36.47 -19.59
N LEU A 235 -24.44 -35.99 -19.59
CA LEU A 235 -23.95 -35.05 -20.59
C LEU A 235 -23.81 -35.69 -21.98
N THR A 236 -23.39 -36.95 -22.07
CA THR A 236 -23.24 -37.68 -23.34
C THR A 236 -24.58 -38.12 -23.95
N GLN A 237 -25.60 -38.37 -23.13
CA GLN A 237 -26.95 -38.76 -23.59
C GLN A 237 -27.80 -37.59 -24.12
N ASN A 238 -27.42 -36.34 -23.81
CA ASN A 238 -28.19 -35.14 -24.19
C ASN A 238 -27.36 -34.25 -25.14
N GLN A 239 -28.02 -33.54 -26.06
CA GLN A 239 -27.35 -32.46 -26.80
C GLN A 239 -27.29 -31.20 -25.94
N ILE A 240 -26.09 -30.89 -25.44
CA ILE A 240 -25.86 -29.80 -24.49
C ILE A 240 -25.03 -28.69 -25.17
N PRO A 241 -25.37 -27.41 -25.00
CA PRO A 241 -24.55 -26.30 -25.47
C PRO A 241 -23.18 -26.28 -24.78
N CYS A 242 -22.18 -25.63 -25.40
CA CYS A 242 -20.81 -25.58 -24.90
C CYS A 242 -20.74 -25.15 -23.43
N VAL A 243 -20.16 -26.00 -22.56
CA VAL A 243 -20.05 -25.73 -21.13
C VAL A 243 -18.74 -25.00 -20.84
N HIS A 244 -18.83 -23.86 -20.17
CA HIS A 244 -17.68 -23.18 -19.57
C HIS A 244 -17.69 -23.45 -18.07
N ALA A 245 -16.93 -24.46 -17.63
CA ALA A 245 -16.95 -24.95 -16.26
C ALA A 245 -15.84 -24.30 -15.40
N VAL A 246 -16.20 -23.67 -14.29
CA VAL A 246 -15.30 -22.95 -13.40
C VAL A 246 -15.27 -23.61 -12.04
N ALA A 247 -14.10 -24.13 -11.64
CA ALA A 247 -13.87 -24.57 -10.25
C ALA A 247 -13.44 -23.35 -9.42
N TYR A 248 -14.31 -22.89 -8.52
CA TYR A 248 -14.09 -21.71 -7.68
C TYR A 248 -13.60 -22.11 -6.28
N SER A 249 -12.30 -21.97 -6.03
CA SER A 249 -11.66 -22.26 -4.73
C SER A 249 -11.95 -23.67 -4.19
N CYS A 250 -12.07 -24.64 -5.11
CA CYS A 250 -12.34 -26.04 -4.81
C CYS A 250 -11.05 -26.86 -4.93
N SER A 251 -10.55 -27.36 -3.81
CA SER A 251 -9.36 -28.22 -3.73
C SER A 251 -9.69 -29.72 -3.83
N SER A 252 -10.95 -30.07 -4.12
CA SER A 252 -11.39 -31.47 -4.23
C SER A 252 -11.00 -32.03 -5.61
N PRO A 253 -10.16 -33.07 -5.71
CA PRO A 253 -9.75 -33.64 -6.99
C PRO A 253 -10.96 -34.18 -7.79
N ALA A 254 -11.98 -34.71 -7.11
CA ALA A 254 -13.20 -35.19 -7.76
C ALA A 254 -14.01 -34.07 -8.44
N ALA A 255 -14.00 -32.86 -7.87
CA ALA A 255 -14.69 -31.70 -8.43
C ALA A 255 -13.92 -31.13 -9.63
N ILE A 256 -12.59 -31.08 -9.54
CA ILE A 256 -11.70 -30.68 -10.64
C ILE A 256 -11.86 -31.65 -11.83
N GLU A 257 -11.86 -32.96 -11.56
CA GLU A 257 -12.05 -34.01 -12.56
C GLU A 257 -13.41 -33.89 -13.25
N THR A 258 -14.49 -33.70 -12.48
CA THR A 258 -15.84 -33.45 -13.03
C THR A 258 -15.83 -32.22 -13.94
N VAL A 259 -15.25 -31.10 -13.50
CA VAL A 259 -15.14 -29.86 -14.28
C VAL A 259 -14.40 -30.06 -15.61
N LYS A 260 -13.34 -30.88 -15.64
CA LYS A 260 -12.63 -31.23 -16.88
C LYS A 260 -13.48 -32.10 -17.80
N GLN A 261 -14.10 -33.17 -17.29
CA GLN A 261 -14.96 -34.07 -18.06
C GLN A 261 -16.18 -33.34 -18.65
N MET A 262 -16.79 -32.40 -17.90
CA MET A 262 -17.89 -31.57 -18.42
C MET A 262 -17.46 -30.69 -19.60
N ALA A 263 -16.24 -30.14 -19.57
CA ALA A 263 -15.69 -29.37 -20.67
C ALA A 263 -15.39 -30.27 -21.88
N GLU A 264 -14.76 -31.42 -21.67
CA GLU A 264 -14.41 -32.38 -22.74
C GLU A 264 -15.64 -32.88 -23.50
N VAL A 265 -16.66 -33.39 -22.79
CA VAL A 265 -17.90 -33.93 -23.39
C VAL A 265 -18.69 -32.88 -24.18
N SER A 266 -18.66 -31.62 -23.76
CA SER A 266 -19.44 -30.54 -24.39
C SER A 266 -18.70 -29.76 -25.49
N GLY A 267 -17.45 -30.12 -25.81
CA GLY A 267 -16.58 -29.27 -26.63
C GLY A 267 -16.38 -27.88 -26.01
N GLY A 268 -16.42 -27.82 -24.69
CA GLY A 268 -16.40 -26.63 -23.87
C GLY A 268 -15.00 -26.30 -23.34
N ARG A 269 -14.93 -25.51 -22.26
CA ARG A 269 -13.67 -25.08 -21.64
C ARG A 269 -13.77 -25.14 -20.12
N TYR A 270 -12.65 -25.37 -19.46
CA TYR A 270 -12.56 -25.33 -18.01
C TYR A 270 -11.62 -24.22 -17.50
N HIS A 271 -11.88 -23.75 -16.28
CA HIS A 271 -11.05 -22.77 -15.59
C HIS A 271 -10.96 -23.09 -14.10
N LEU A 272 -9.75 -23.33 -13.58
CA LEU A 272 -9.51 -23.63 -12.16
C LEU A 272 -8.95 -22.39 -11.46
N PHE A 273 -9.69 -21.84 -10.51
CA PHE A 273 -9.29 -20.66 -9.73
C PHE A 273 -9.14 -21.00 -8.26
N SER A 274 -7.98 -20.70 -7.67
CA SER A 274 -7.74 -20.84 -6.23
C SER A 274 -7.63 -19.47 -5.56
N ALA A 275 -8.61 -19.12 -4.71
CA ALA A 275 -8.53 -17.89 -3.91
C ALA A 275 -7.37 -17.89 -2.90
N ALA A 276 -6.94 -19.07 -2.44
CA ALA A 276 -5.85 -19.22 -1.48
C ALA A 276 -4.48 -18.88 -2.08
N LEU A 277 -4.24 -19.31 -3.33
CA LEU A 277 -3.01 -18.97 -4.06
C LEU A 277 -3.14 -17.62 -4.79
N GLY A 278 -4.37 -17.20 -5.11
CA GLY A 278 -4.62 -16.00 -5.89
C GLY A 278 -4.02 -16.12 -7.30
N VAL A 279 -4.04 -17.31 -7.90
CA VAL A 279 -3.54 -17.61 -9.25
C VAL A 279 -4.55 -18.56 -9.94
N VAL A 280 -4.43 -18.71 -11.26
CA VAL A 280 -5.14 -19.74 -12.04
C VAL A 280 -4.31 -21.01 -11.96
N ASP A 281 -4.85 -22.09 -11.39
CA ASP A 281 -4.08 -23.33 -11.19
C ASP A 281 -3.89 -24.07 -12.53
N SER A 282 -4.92 -24.07 -13.38
CA SER A 282 -4.88 -24.51 -14.79
C SER A 282 -6.19 -24.09 -15.48
N SER A 283 -6.15 -23.84 -16.79
CA SER A 283 -7.34 -23.58 -17.60
C SER A 283 -7.07 -23.90 -19.05
N THR A 284 -8.10 -24.26 -19.82
CA THR A 284 -7.94 -24.65 -21.24
C THR A 284 -7.21 -23.56 -22.05
N ASP A 285 -7.55 -22.29 -21.84
CA ASP A 285 -6.93 -21.13 -22.51
C ASP A 285 -5.44 -20.92 -22.14
N VAL A 286 -4.99 -21.40 -20.96
CA VAL A 286 -3.60 -21.30 -20.47
C VAL A 286 -2.79 -22.54 -20.84
N ASP A 287 -3.41 -23.73 -20.78
CA ASP A 287 -2.79 -25.01 -21.11
C ASP A 287 -2.41 -25.07 -22.61
N LEU A 288 -3.24 -24.49 -23.49
CA LEU A 288 -2.93 -24.29 -24.92
C LEU A 288 -1.68 -23.41 -25.13
N LEU A 289 -1.58 -22.27 -24.43
CA LEU A 289 -0.42 -21.38 -24.54
C LEU A 289 0.86 -22.03 -23.99
N TRP A 290 0.75 -22.84 -22.94
CA TRP A 290 1.88 -23.65 -22.46
C TRP A 290 2.29 -24.77 -23.42
N ALA A 291 1.35 -25.36 -24.16
CA ALA A 291 1.65 -26.33 -25.20
C ALA A 291 2.47 -25.68 -26.34
N GLU A 292 2.08 -24.49 -26.80
CA GLU A 292 2.86 -23.70 -27.78
C GLU A 292 4.24 -23.32 -27.25
N ILE A 293 4.36 -22.80 -26.01
CA ILE A 293 5.67 -22.51 -25.38
C ILE A 293 6.55 -23.77 -25.32
N LYS A 294 5.96 -24.95 -25.03
CA LYS A 294 6.67 -26.23 -25.01
C LYS A 294 7.10 -26.66 -26.41
N ALA A 295 6.26 -26.47 -27.42
CA ALA A 295 6.62 -26.71 -28.83
C ALA A 295 7.77 -25.80 -29.29
N ALA A 296 7.69 -24.50 -29.02
CA ALA A 296 8.76 -23.53 -29.32
C ALA A 296 10.11 -23.94 -28.68
N ARG A 297 10.08 -24.31 -27.39
CA ARG A 297 11.26 -24.82 -26.67
C ARG A 297 11.79 -26.14 -27.27
N SER A 298 10.91 -27.02 -27.75
CA SER A 298 11.32 -28.22 -28.47
C SER A 298 12.05 -27.88 -29.78
N VAL A 299 11.58 -26.89 -30.54
CA VAL A 299 12.24 -26.44 -31.78
C VAL A 299 13.58 -25.75 -31.47
N LEU A 300 13.66 -24.91 -30.44
CA LEU A 300 14.93 -24.36 -29.93
C LEU A 300 15.94 -25.46 -29.56
N THR A 301 15.48 -26.54 -28.94
CA THR A 301 16.33 -27.70 -28.61
C THR A 301 16.84 -28.38 -29.89
N GLN A 302 16.02 -28.50 -30.94
CA GLN A 302 16.48 -29.01 -32.23
C GLN A 302 17.48 -28.07 -32.93
N ILE A 303 17.31 -26.76 -32.85
CA ILE A 303 18.29 -25.77 -33.34
C ILE A 303 19.65 -25.98 -32.65
N GLN A 304 19.65 -26.17 -31.34
CA GLN A 304 20.88 -26.47 -30.58
C GLN A 304 21.52 -27.79 -31.01
N ASN A 305 20.74 -28.86 -31.21
CA ASN A 305 21.23 -30.14 -31.74
C ASN A 305 21.84 -29.99 -33.15
N MET A 306 21.24 -29.15 -34.01
CA MET A 306 21.73 -28.87 -35.36
C MET A 306 23.01 -28.04 -35.37
N ARG A 307 23.17 -27.08 -34.45
CA ARG A 307 24.47 -26.42 -34.19
C ARG A 307 25.55 -27.40 -33.69
N GLN A 308 25.14 -28.52 -33.07
CA GLN A 308 26.02 -29.64 -32.66
C GLN A 308 26.16 -30.74 -33.74
N GLY A 309 25.63 -30.53 -34.95
CA GLY A 309 25.78 -31.42 -36.10
C GLY A 309 24.93 -32.68 -36.10
N ARG A 310 23.95 -32.82 -35.19
CA ARG A 310 23.09 -34.03 -35.08
C ARG A 310 21.61 -33.69 -35.20
N LEU A 311 20.91 -34.33 -36.15
CA LEU A 311 19.46 -34.35 -36.22
C LEU A 311 18.98 -35.75 -36.60
N GLY A 312 18.69 -36.58 -35.59
CA GLY A 312 18.38 -38.01 -35.80
C GLY A 312 19.52 -38.73 -36.54
N ASP A 313 19.18 -39.52 -37.56
CA ASP A 313 20.13 -40.21 -38.44
C ASP A 313 20.70 -39.31 -39.57
N THR A 314 20.31 -38.04 -39.65
CA THR A 314 20.77 -37.10 -40.69
C THR A 314 21.88 -36.17 -40.18
N ALA A 315 22.99 -36.13 -40.91
CA ALA A 315 24.11 -35.23 -40.64
C ALA A 315 23.76 -33.82 -41.13
N VAL A 316 23.87 -32.83 -40.23
CA VAL A 316 23.61 -31.42 -40.53
C VAL A 316 24.94 -30.67 -40.48
N THR A 317 25.30 -30.01 -41.56
CA THR A 317 26.46 -29.12 -41.62
C THR A 317 25.97 -27.67 -41.63
N VAL A 318 26.11 -27.02 -40.48
CA VAL A 318 25.89 -25.57 -40.34
C VAL A 318 27.16 -24.86 -40.80
N ASP A 319 27.04 -23.92 -41.73
CA ASP A 319 28.18 -23.13 -42.19
C ASP A 319 28.61 -22.16 -41.07
N SER A 320 29.70 -22.50 -40.38
CA SER A 320 30.32 -21.71 -39.32
C SER A 320 31.84 -21.86 -39.36
N GLU A 321 32.55 -20.75 -39.44
CA GLU A 321 34.01 -20.73 -39.35
C GLU A 321 34.46 -21.09 -37.93
N VAL A 322 35.14 -22.24 -37.78
CA VAL A 322 36.02 -22.59 -36.64
C VAL A 322 35.30 -22.69 -35.28
N SER A 323 35.07 -23.88 -34.69
CA SER A 323 36.11 -24.86 -34.38
C SER A 323 35.52 -26.20 -33.92
N THR A 324 36.20 -27.31 -34.20
CA THR A 324 35.85 -28.66 -33.75
C THR A 324 36.54 -29.02 -32.43
N GLY A 325 35.91 -29.88 -31.62
CA GLY A 325 36.65 -30.67 -30.62
C GLY A 325 35.99 -30.91 -29.25
N LEU A 326 34.89 -31.67 -29.17
CA LEU A 326 34.61 -32.48 -27.98
C LEU A 326 33.68 -33.67 -28.27
N ASP A 327 34.25 -34.80 -28.73
CA ASP A 327 33.57 -36.10 -28.75
C ASP A 327 34.12 -36.98 -27.62
N SER A 328 33.37 -37.06 -26.51
CA SER A 328 33.08 -38.30 -25.76
C SER A 328 32.59 -37.97 -24.34
N LEU A 329 31.39 -38.45 -24.01
CA LEU A 329 31.12 -39.27 -22.82
C LEU A 329 29.67 -39.80 -22.89
N THR A 330 29.44 -40.97 -22.29
CA THR A 330 28.23 -41.77 -22.46
C THR A 330 27.22 -41.61 -21.32
N LEU A 331 25.93 -41.58 -21.68
CA LEU A 331 24.72 -41.76 -20.87
C LEU A 331 24.93 -42.28 -19.42
N SER A 332 24.73 -41.41 -18.43
CA SER A 332 24.36 -41.79 -17.04
C SER A 332 23.66 -40.68 -16.25
N ASP A 333 23.83 -39.40 -16.59
CA ASP A 333 23.35 -38.28 -15.76
C ASP A 333 22.07 -37.59 -16.28
N PHE A 334 20.90 -38.14 -15.91
CA PHE A 334 19.60 -37.49 -16.17
C PHE A 334 19.26 -36.41 -15.11
N SER A 335 19.91 -35.26 -15.23
CA SER A 335 19.43 -33.98 -14.66
C SER A 335 20.06 -32.80 -15.41
N PRO A 336 19.29 -31.81 -15.90
CA PRO A 336 19.82 -30.71 -16.72
C PRO A 336 20.82 -29.83 -15.97
N VAL A 337 20.84 -29.87 -14.63
CA VAL A 337 21.85 -29.16 -13.82
C VAL A 337 23.17 -29.96 -13.75
N SER A 338 23.13 -31.30 -13.72
CA SER A 338 24.33 -32.15 -13.59
C SER A 338 25.23 -32.04 -14.82
N SER A 339 24.64 -32.12 -16.02
CA SER A 339 25.37 -32.03 -17.29
C SER A 339 26.12 -30.69 -17.43
N ALA A 340 25.53 -29.59 -16.95
CA ALA A 340 26.14 -28.26 -16.99
C ALA A 340 27.30 -28.08 -16.00
N LEU A 341 27.32 -28.85 -14.89
CA LEU A 341 28.40 -28.82 -13.90
C LEU A 341 29.62 -29.64 -14.38
N SER A 342 29.42 -30.71 -15.14
CA SER A 342 30.52 -31.57 -15.65
C SER A 342 31.43 -30.89 -16.68
N ALA A 343 30.93 -29.89 -17.43
CA ALA A 343 31.67 -29.19 -18.48
C ALA A 343 32.84 -28.33 -17.92
N PRO A 344 33.90 -28.06 -18.71
CA PRO A 344 34.96 -27.12 -18.32
C PRO A 344 34.42 -25.71 -18.04
N LEU A 345 35.22 -24.88 -17.37
CA LEU A 345 34.85 -23.49 -17.08
C LEU A 345 34.94 -22.64 -18.37
N CYS A 346 33.84 -22.02 -18.78
CA CYS A 346 33.86 -20.97 -19.79
C CYS A 346 34.12 -19.63 -19.09
N ILE A 347 35.37 -19.15 -19.12
CA ILE A 347 35.75 -17.91 -18.44
C ILE A 347 35.30 -16.71 -19.29
N GLN A 348 34.53 -15.81 -18.67
CA GLN A 348 34.12 -14.55 -19.28
C GLN A 348 35.08 -13.45 -18.85
N THR A 349 35.80 -12.84 -19.80
CA THR A 349 36.60 -11.62 -19.54
C THR A 349 35.66 -10.47 -19.19
N THR A 350 35.74 -9.91 -17.99
CA THR A 350 34.75 -8.92 -17.54
C THR A 350 35.05 -7.51 -18.07
N GLY A 351 34.04 -6.64 -17.95
CA GLY A 351 34.14 -5.23 -18.31
C GLY A 351 34.82 -4.36 -17.24
N PRO A 352 34.36 -3.12 -17.01
CA PRO A 352 35.02 -2.21 -16.07
C PRO A 352 35.02 -2.73 -14.62
N VAL A 353 36.11 -2.45 -13.91
CA VAL A 353 36.46 -2.98 -12.57
C VAL A 353 35.26 -3.05 -11.61
N PRO A 354 34.98 -4.21 -11.00
CA PRO A 354 33.87 -4.39 -10.07
C PRO A 354 34.03 -3.51 -8.82
N THR A 355 33.06 -2.63 -8.58
CA THR A 355 33.01 -1.69 -7.45
C THR A 355 31.84 -2.03 -6.52
N SER A 356 32.05 -1.94 -5.20
CA SER A 356 30.99 -2.18 -4.20
C SER A 356 29.91 -1.12 -4.30
N SER A 357 28.66 -1.38 -3.87
CA SER A 357 27.63 -0.33 -3.91
C SER A 357 28.02 0.84 -3.01
N SER A 358 28.72 0.59 -1.90
CA SER A 358 29.22 1.66 -1.01
C SER A 358 30.22 2.61 -1.71
N GLU A 359 31.16 2.09 -2.51
CA GLU A 359 32.16 2.90 -3.22
C GLU A 359 31.61 3.51 -4.51
N TRP A 360 30.76 2.77 -5.19
CA TRP A 360 29.99 3.28 -6.32
C TRP A 360 29.10 4.44 -5.87
N LEU A 361 28.52 4.42 -4.66
CA LEU A 361 27.82 5.57 -4.06
C LEU A 361 28.76 6.73 -3.66
N LYS A 362 30.07 6.51 -3.40
CA LYS A 362 31.03 7.62 -3.25
C LYS A 362 31.22 8.43 -4.54
N THR A 363 30.88 7.86 -5.70
CA THR A 363 30.96 8.54 -7.01
C THR A 363 29.58 8.90 -7.60
N HIS A 364 28.57 8.06 -7.39
CA HIS A 364 27.22 8.19 -7.97
C HIS A 364 26.12 8.54 -6.96
N GLY A 365 26.38 8.49 -5.65
CA GLY A 365 25.40 8.84 -4.61
C GLY A 365 25.02 10.32 -4.61
N LEU A 366 23.96 10.67 -3.88
CA LEU A 366 23.39 12.02 -3.89
C LEU A 366 24.40 13.10 -3.49
N LYS A 367 25.25 12.83 -2.49
CA LYS A 367 26.32 13.74 -2.06
C LYS A 367 27.38 13.93 -3.16
N ALA A 368 27.78 12.84 -3.81
CA ALA A 368 28.79 12.86 -4.88
C ALA A 368 28.31 13.65 -6.11
N GLN A 369 27.06 13.44 -6.53
CA GLN A 369 26.43 14.17 -7.63
C GLN A 369 26.08 15.64 -7.30
N LYS A 370 26.39 16.11 -6.08
CA LYS A 370 26.02 17.44 -5.55
C LYS A 370 24.49 17.66 -5.60
N LEU A 371 23.76 16.61 -5.24
CA LEU A 371 22.30 16.54 -5.12
C LEU A 371 21.82 16.51 -3.65
N ASP A 372 22.70 16.73 -2.68
CA ASP A 372 22.27 17.06 -1.32
C ASP A 372 21.49 18.39 -1.34
N LEU A 373 20.20 18.32 -0.98
CA LEU A 373 19.30 19.46 -0.91
C LEU A 373 19.87 20.57 0.00
N TYR A 374 20.44 20.22 1.15
CA TYR A 374 20.98 21.20 2.08
C TYR A 374 22.25 21.85 1.51
N GLN A 375 23.12 21.11 0.83
CA GLN A 375 24.30 21.69 0.17
C GLN A 375 23.91 22.64 -0.98
N LEU A 376 22.88 22.30 -1.76
CA LEU A 376 22.36 23.14 -2.83
C LEU A 376 21.74 24.43 -2.28
N LEU A 377 20.91 24.32 -1.24
CA LEU A 377 20.24 25.44 -0.60
C LEU A 377 21.21 26.33 0.22
N ALA A 378 22.31 25.79 0.73
CA ALA A 378 23.23 26.48 1.64
C ALA A 378 23.82 27.76 1.05
N ARG A 379 24.09 27.78 -0.27
CA ARG A 379 24.60 28.95 -0.98
C ARG A 379 23.67 30.16 -0.92
N ASN A 380 22.37 29.90 -0.73
CA ASN A 380 21.32 30.91 -0.70
C ASN A 380 20.59 30.93 0.66
N ALA A 381 21.20 30.36 1.71
CA ALA A 381 20.62 30.23 3.05
C ALA A 381 21.23 31.24 4.03
N TYR A 382 20.37 32.13 4.55
CA TYR A 382 20.76 33.18 5.47
C TYR A 382 20.19 32.90 6.86
N SER A 383 21.08 32.71 7.83
CA SER A 383 20.69 32.58 9.25
C SER A 383 20.06 33.89 9.75
N PRO A 384 18.93 33.85 10.48
CA PRO A 384 18.40 35.03 11.15
C PRO A 384 19.37 35.46 12.26
N GLN A 385 19.92 36.67 12.15
CA GLN A 385 20.72 37.28 13.22
C GLN A 385 19.82 38.04 14.19
N GLU A 386 20.04 37.86 15.50
CA GLU A 386 19.38 38.63 16.54
C GLU A 386 20.41 39.48 17.29
N MET A 387 20.18 40.79 17.37
CA MET A 387 21.07 41.74 18.04
C MET A 387 20.33 42.43 19.19
N PHE A 388 20.93 42.42 20.38
CA PHE A 388 20.37 43.15 21.53
C PHE A 388 20.69 44.64 21.42
N VAL A 389 19.65 45.49 21.37
CA VAL A 389 19.80 46.95 21.29
C VAL A 389 19.58 47.55 22.68
N PRO A 390 20.65 47.99 23.39
CA PRO A 390 20.55 48.35 24.82
C PRO A 390 19.57 49.49 25.09
N VAL A 391 19.50 50.48 24.19
CA VAL A 391 18.63 51.66 24.30
C VAL A 391 17.13 51.31 24.27
N LEU A 392 16.77 50.22 23.59
CA LEU A 392 15.38 49.75 23.48
C LEU A 392 15.04 48.67 24.53
N GLY A 393 16.03 48.15 25.25
CA GLY A 393 15.87 47.04 26.20
C GLY A 393 15.37 45.74 25.54
N LYS A 394 15.61 45.56 24.24
CA LYS A 394 15.02 44.47 23.43
C LYS A 394 16.03 43.89 22.45
N THR A 395 15.94 42.58 22.25
CA THR A 395 16.57 41.89 21.12
C THR A 395 15.77 42.15 19.85
N VAL A 396 16.45 42.53 18.78
CA VAL A 396 15.86 42.83 17.47
C VAL A 396 16.43 41.83 16.45
N SER A 397 15.53 41.08 15.80
CA SER A 397 15.88 40.14 14.73
C SER A 397 16.03 40.85 13.39
N SER A 398 17.00 40.43 12.58
CA SER A 398 17.20 40.89 11.20
C SER A 398 15.93 40.72 10.36
N THR A 399 15.40 41.85 9.84
CA THR A 399 14.21 41.87 8.98
C THR A 399 14.57 41.55 7.54
N VAL A 400 14.90 40.29 7.28
CA VAL A 400 15.12 39.77 5.91
C VAL A 400 13.86 40.02 5.08
N HIS A 401 13.99 40.55 3.86
CA HIS A 401 12.85 41.01 3.04
C HIS A 401 11.79 39.91 2.83
N GLU A 402 10.69 40.01 3.58
CA GLU A 402 9.59 39.03 3.66
C GLU A 402 8.94 38.70 2.30
N ARG A 403 9.07 39.62 1.33
CA ARG A 403 8.56 39.54 -0.04
C ARG A 403 9.38 38.66 -1.01
N VAL A 404 10.60 38.28 -0.66
CA VAL A 404 11.55 37.65 -1.61
C VAL A 404 12.12 36.32 -1.09
N MET A 405 12.30 36.17 0.23
CA MET A 405 12.86 34.94 0.82
C MET A 405 11.82 34.07 1.53
N VAL A 406 12.04 32.74 1.56
CA VAL A 406 11.17 31.74 2.21
C VAL A 406 11.87 31.16 3.43
N GLN A 407 11.15 30.99 4.54
CA GLN A 407 11.68 30.31 5.73
C GLN A 407 11.61 28.79 5.54
N PHE A 408 12.69 28.10 5.86
CA PHE A 408 12.83 26.65 5.71
C PHE A 408 13.60 26.05 6.88
N GLU A 409 13.16 24.87 7.31
CA GLU A 409 13.77 24.14 8.42
C GLU A 409 14.99 23.34 7.94
N TRP A 410 16.11 23.58 8.61
CA TRP A 410 17.40 22.98 8.30
C TRP A 410 17.59 21.65 9.03
N HIS A 411 18.60 20.84 8.65
CA HIS A 411 18.81 19.51 9.24
C HIS A 411 19.18 19.52 10.74
N ASP A 412 19.57 20.68 11.28
CA ASP A 412 19.87 20.94 12.69
C ASP A 412 18.65 21.48 13.48
N GLY A 413 17.46 21.54 12.84
CA GLY A 413 16.25 22.15 13.40
C GLY A 413 16.26 23.68 13.42
N THR A 414 17.28 24.34 12.86
CA THR A 414 17.30 25.80 12.74
C THR A 414 16.47 26.27 11.55
N VAL A 415 15.83 27.44 11.67
CA VAL A 415 15.09 28.04 10.55
C VAL A 415 16.00 29.02 9.80
N LYS A 416 16.21 28.79 8.50
CA LYS A 416 17.01 29.67 7.62
C LYS A 416 16.11 30.33 6.58
N ASN A 417 16.48 31.54 6.15
CA ASN A 417 15.80 32.26 5.09
C ASN A 417 16.48 31.93 3.75
N LEU A 418 15.70 31.45 2.78
CA LEU A 418 16.17 30.98 1.48
C LEU A 418 15.74 31.89 0.34
N HIS A 419 16.64 32.14 -0.60
CA HIS A 419 16.35 32.81 -1.87
C HIS A 419 16.64 31.87 -3.06
N VAL A 420 15.61 31.29 -3.67
CA VAL A 420 15.80 30.29 -4.74
C VAL A 420 14.77 30.45 -5.85
N ASP A 421 15.23 30.36 -7.10
CA ASP A 421 14.38 30.45 -8.28
C ASP A 421 13.62 29.15 -8.55
N LEU A 422 12.34 29.26 -8.92
CA LEU A 422 11.48 28.11 -9.22
C LEU A 422 12.03 27.20 -10.35
N PRO A 423 12.59 27.71 -11.47
CA PRO A 423 13.17 26.84 -12.51
C PRO A 423 14.38 26.04 -12.03
N SER A 424 15.18 26.60 -11.11
CA SER A 424 16.35 25.92 -10.53
C SER A 424 15.93 24.72 -9.69
N LEU A 425 14.83 24.83 -8.94
CA LEU A 425 14.23 23.74 -8.17
C LEU A 425 13.62 22.65 -9.07
N GLN A 426 12.92 23.04 -10.14
CA GLN A 426 12.40 22.08 -11.14
C GLN A 426 13.54 21.33 -11.86
N LYS A 427 14.65 22.01 -12.18
CA LYS A 427 15.84 21.37 -12.75
C LYS A 427 16.51 20.42 -11.74
N TYR A 428 16.55 20.80 -10.47
CA TYR A 428 17.03 19.93 -9.39
C TYR A 428 16.15 18.67 -9.26
N GLN A 429 14.83 18.80 -9.20
CA GLN A 429 13.90 17.66 -9.16
C GLN A 429 14.09 16.70 -10.33
N LYS A 430 14.26 17.21 -11.56
CA LYS A 430 14.55 16.37 -12.74
C LYS A 430 15.87 15.60 -12.59
N ARG A 431 16.93 16.23 -12.07
CA ARG A 431 18.21 15.55 -11.79
C ARG A 431 18.08 14.51 -10.67
N LEU A 432 17.30 14.83 -9.63
CA LEU A 432 17.06 13.94 -8.49
C LEU A 432 16.29 12.69 -8.92
N MET A 433 15.23 12.83 -9.73
CA MET A 433 14.56 11.70 -10.37
C MET A 433 15.52 10.90 -11.25
N GLY A 434 16.39 11.55 -12.03
CA GLY A 434 17.42 10.88 -12.82
C GLY A 434 18.38 10.02 -11.98
N ALA A 435 18.76 10.49 -10.79
CA ALA A 435 19.58 9.71 -9.85
C ALA A 435 18.82 8.51 -9.27
N VAL A 436 17.52 8.64 -8.95
CA VAL A 436 16.69 7.52 -8.50
C VAL A 436 16.64 6.40 -9.55
N HIS A 437 16.38 6.71 -10.81
CA HIS A 437 16.40 5.70 -11.90
C HIS A 437 17.79 5.07 -12.09
N LEU A 438 18.87 5.79 -11.75
CA LEU A 438 20.25 5.29 -11.81
C LEU A 438 20.49 4.28 -10.67
N PHE A 439 19.97 4.53 -9.47
CA PHE A 439 19.97 3.59 -8.35
C PHE A 439 19.09 2.35 -8.64
N GLU A 440 17.89 2.52 -9.19
CA GLU A 440 17.01 1.42 -9.60
C GLU A 440 17.70 0.48 -10.60
N ARG A 441 18.37 1.03 -11.62
CA ARG A 441 19.18 0.26 -12.58
C ARG A 441 20.35 -0.48 -11.91
N ARG A 442 20.94 0.10 -10.85
CA ARG A 442 22.02 -0.55 -10.10
C ARG A 442 21.50 -1.72 -9.25
N VAL A 443 20.30 -1.59 -8.65
CA VAL A 443 19.62 -2.71 -7.97
C VAL A 443 19.25 -3.81 -8.97
N GLN A 444 18.71 -3.45 -10.14
CA GLN A 444 18.42 -4.41 -11.21
C GLN A 444 19.68 -5.12 -11.74
N TRP A 445 20.83 -4.43 -11.75
CA TRP A 445 22.12 -5.03 -12.11
C TRP A 445 22.60 -6.04 -11.06
N LEU A 446 22.48 -5.73 -9.76
CA LEU A 446 22.78 -6.68 -8.67
C LEU A 446 21.86 -7.90 -8.67
N ASN A 447 20.59 -7.71 -9.07
CA ASN A 447 19.58 -8.77 -9.17
C ASN A 447 19.59 -9.50 -10.52
N ARG A 448 20.59 -9.27 -11.39
CA ARG A 448 20.71 -9.99 -12.66
C ARG A 448 21.17 -11.43 -12.39
N THR A 449 20.49 -12.39 -13.03
CA THR A 449 20.83 -13.82 -12.97
C THR A 449 22.31 -14.06 -13.29
N GLY A 450 23.07 -14.56 -12.31
CA GLY A 450 24.52 -14.72 -12.38
C GLY A 450 25.16 -14.73 -10.99
N SER A 451 26.50 -14.74 -10.94
CA SER A 451 27.26 -14.84 -9.68
C SER A 451 27.02 -13.69 -8.69
N GLN A 452 26.65 -12.51 -9.19
CA GLN A 452 26.36 -11.32 -8.39
C GLN A 452 25.15 -11.49 -7.47
N GLN A 453 24.21 -12.35 -7.86
CA GLN A 453 23.04 -12.69 -7.06
C GLN A 453 23.38 -13.50 -5.80
N ILE A 454 24.50 -14.26 -5.84
CA ILE A 454 24.90 -15.22 -4.79
C ILE A 454 26.03 -14.68 -3.92
N TRP A 455 26.98 -13.96 -4.51
CA TRP A 455 28.20 -13.49 -3.84
C TRP A 455 28.31 -11.96 -3.73
N GLY A 456 27.34 -11.25 -4.31
CA GLY A 456 27.45 -9.81 -4.55
C GLY A 456 28.57 -9.48 -5.54
N THR A 457 29.03 -8.23 -5.51
CA THR A 457 30.18 -7.78 -6.30
C THR A 457 31.47 -8.04 -5.54
N VAL A 458 32.36 -8.88 -6.09
CA VAL A 458 33.69 -9.17 -5.53
C VAL A 458 34.66 -8.05 -5.90
N CYS A 459 35.13 -7.29 -4.91
CA CYS A 459 35.89 -6.04 -5.13
C CYS A 459 37.38 -6.21 -4.85
N GLU A 460 37.70 -7.07 -3.90
CA GLU A 460 39.03 -7.34 -3.37
C GLU A 460 39.92 -8.02 -4.42
N GLN A 461 41.23 -7.84 -4.28
CA GLN A 461 42.24 -8.35 -5.23
C GLN A 461 42.79 -9.72 -4.81
N ARG A 462 42.84 -9.98 -3.49
CA ARG A 462 43.18 -11.27 -2.90
C ARG A 462 41.92 -11.90 -2.32
N VAL A 463 41.41 -12.98 -2.91
CA VAL A 463 40.08 -13.54 -2.60
C VAL A 463 40.17 -14.94 -2.01
N GLN A 464 39.64 -15.13 -0.81
CA GLN A 464 39.47 -16.46 -0.20
C GLN A 464 38.00 -16.82 -0.11
N VAL A 465 37.64 -18.02 -0.56
CA VAL A 465 36.26 -18.53 -0.51
C VAL A 465 36.19 -19.67 0.49
N LEU A 466 35.32 -19.56 1.49
CA LEU A 466 35.04 -20.57 2.50
C LEU A 466 33.68 -21.21 2.18
N LEU A 467 33.68 -22.53 1.99
CA LEU A 467 32.48 -23.31 1.67
C LEU A 467 32.10 -24.23 2.83
N ASP A 468 30.88 -24.07 3.36
CA ASP A 468 30.27 -25.04 4.27
C ASP A 468 29.86 -26.30 3.50
N MET A 469 30.65 -27.37 3.63
CA MET A 469 30.34 -28.72 3.13
C MET A 469 30.08 -29.68 4.31
N SER A 470 29.41 -29.20 5.36
CA SER A 470 28.90 -30.04 6.44
C SER A 470 27.85 -31.04 5.94
N GLY A 471 27.61 -32.11 6.70
CA GLY A 471 26.62 -33.13 6.37
C GLY A 471 25.17 -32.61 6.33
N MET A 472 24.91 -31.41 6.86
CA MET A 472 23.61 -30.74 6.71
C MET A 472 23.39 -30.15 5.30
N ASN A 473 24.45 -30.03 4.50
CA ASN A 473 24.41 -29.40 3.17
C ASN A 473 24.39 -30.41 2.02
N VAL A 474 24.23 -31.70 2.30
CA VAL A 474 24.11 -32.76 1.27
C VAL A 474 23.02 -32.43 0.24
N HIS A 475 21.86 -31.94 0.69
CA HIS A 475 20.76 -31.53 -0.20
C HIS A 475 21.06 -30.25 -1.00
N TYR A 476 21.98 -29.40 -0.53
CA TYR A 476 22.35 -28.13 -1.16
C TYR A 476 23.68 -28.21 -1.94
N GLN A 477 24.31 -29.39 -2.01
CA GLN A 477 25.61 -29.60 -2.65
C GLN A 477 25.64 -29.11 -4.10
N LEU A 478 24.60 -29.42 -4.89
CA LEU A 478 24.48 -28.95 -6.28
C LEU A 478 24.35 -27.43 -6.39
N HIS A 479 23.66 -26.77 -5.44
CA HIS A 479 23.55 -25.32 -5.39
C HIS A 479 24.88 -24.66 -5.02
N ILE A 480 25.63 -25.23 -4.06
CA ILE A 480 26.96 -24.75 -3.66
C ILE A 480 27.95 -24.92 -4.82
N GLN A 481 27.93 -26.06 -5.50
CA GLN A 481 28.74 -26.32 -6.69
C GLN A 481 28.39 -25.37 -7.85
N HIS A 482 27.10 -25.13 -8.11
CA HIS A 482 26.68 -24.13 -9.10
C HIS A 482 27.13 -22.71 -8.72
N ALA A 483 26.94 -22.31 -7.45
CA ALA A 483 27.33 -21.02 -6.92
C ALA A 483 28.83 -20.72 -7.10
N ILE A 484 29.71 -21.69 -6.83
CA ILE A 484 31.14 -21.48 -7.06
C ILE A 484 31.54 -21.60 -8.53
N ARG A 485 30.86 -22.42 -9.34
CA ARG A 485 31.08 -22.47 -10.80
C ARG A 485 30.90 -21.09 -11.44
N ILE A 486 29.76 -20.44 -11.19
CA ILE A 486 29.48 -19.10 -11.75
C ILE A 486 30.43 -18.03 -11.19
N LEU A 487 30.83 -18.15 -9.91
CA LEU A 487 31.81 -17.25 -9.30
C LEU A 487 33.21 -17.37 -9.98
N LEU A 488 33.67 -18.59 -10.25
CA LEU A 488 34.93 -18.85 -10.95
C LEU A 488 34.89 -18.37 -12.41
N GLN A 489 33.76 -18.51 -13.09
CA GLN A 489 33.57 -18.10 -14.49
C GLN A 489 33.44 -16.58 -14.68
N GLU A 490 32.79 -15.88 -13.74
CA GLU A 490 32.38 -14.48 -13.93
C GLU A 490 33.14 -13.45 -13.07
N GLN A 491 33.75 -13.81 -11.93
CA GLN A 491 34.31 -12.80 -11.00
C GLN A 491 35.73 -13.07 -10.49
N LEU A 492 36.27 -14.28 -10.59
CA LEU A 492 37.65 -14.56 -10.17
C LEU A 492 38.71 -14.41 -11.25
N ALA A 493 38.35 -14.40 -12.53
CA ALA A 493 39.34 -14.31 -13.62
C ALA A 493 40.23 -13.06 -13.49
N ASP A 494 39.62 -11.90 -13.24
CA ASP A 494 40.26 -10.58 -13.19
C ASP A 494 40.85 -10.22 -11.80
N LYS A 495 41.26 -11.22 -11.01
CA LYS A 495 41.83 -11.05 -9.66
C LYS A 495 43.35 -11.25 -9.64
N HIS A 496 43.99 -10.91 -8.53
CA HIS A 496 45.45 -11.09 -8.39
C HIS A 496 45.78 -12.49 -7.87
N SER A 497 45.12 -12.92 -6.80
CA SER A 497 45.34 -14.23 -6.19
C SER A 497 44.09 -14.75 -5.49
N PHE A 498 43.88 -16.05 -5.49
CA PHE A 498 42.75 -16.67 -4.81
C PHE A 498 43.09 -18.00 -4.12
N ASN A 499 42.22 -18.44 -3.21
CA ASN A 499 42.23 -19.79 -2.66
C ASN A 499 40.80 -20.20 -2.27
N VAL A 500 40.52 -21.51 -2.25
CA VAL A 500 39.24 -22.07 -1.79
C VAL A 500 39.51 -22.99 -0.61
N ILE A 501 38.73 -22.81 0.46
CA ILE A 501 38.78 -23.57 1.69
C ILE A 501 37.41 -24.20 1.90
N VAL A 502 37.36 -25.51 1.99
CA VAL A 502 36.15 -26.24 2.37
C VAL A 502 36.23 -26.58 3.85
N PHE A 503 35.12 -26.48 4.57
CA PHE A 503 35.04 -26.91 5.96
C PHE A 503 33.78 -27.73 6.25
N GLY A 504 33.94 -28.69 7.15
CA GLY A 504 32.89 -29.47 7.80
C GLY A 504 33.28 -29.66 9.27
N SER A 505 33.44 -30.91 9.72
CA SER A 505 34.15 -31.20 10.99
C SER A 505 35.61 -30.74 10.91
N ASP A 506 36.26 -31.08 9.79
CA ASP A 506 37.64 -30.74 9.46
C ASP A 506 37.69 -29.64 8.41
N VAL A 507 38.84 -28.97 8.28
CA VAL A 507 39.10 -27.91 7.30
C VAL A 507 40.08 -28.41 6.27
N LYS A 508 39.78 -28.20 4.98
CA LYS A 508 40.63 -28.58 3.84
C LYS A 508 40.77 -27.37 2.91
N SER A 509 41.98 -26.86 2.74
CA SER A 509 42.29 -25.91 1.67
C SER A 509 42.63 -26.66 0.38
N TRP A 510 42.34 -26.05 -0.77
CA TRP A 510 42.79 -26.57 -2.07
C TRP A 510 44.31 -26.47 -2.21
N GLN A 511 44.89 -25.36 -1.74
CA GLN A 511 46.32 -25.09 -1.70
C GLN A 511 46.70 -24.48 -0.35
N GLU A 512 47.96 -24.62 0.07
CA GLU A 512 48.46 -24.07 1.34
C GLU A 512 48.61 -22.54 1.32
N LYS A 513 48.73 -21.94 0.12
CA LYS A 513 48.88 -20.49 -0.09
C LYS A 513 47.97 -20.02 -1.22
N MET A 514 47.64 -18.73 -1.23
CA MET A 514 46.94 -18.12 -2.37
C MET A 514 47.73 -18.23 -3.68
N VAL A 515 47.01 -18.48 -4.78
CA VAL A 515 47.57 -18.78 -6.12
C VAL A 515 46.99 -17.78 -7.14
N PRO A 516 47.72 -17.34 -8.18
CA PRO A 516 47.15 -16.47 -9.23
C PRO A 516 45.94 -17.10 -9.94
N SER A 517 44.98 -16.27 -10.34
CA SER A 517 43.74 -16.68 -11.04
C SER A 517 43.94 -17.00 -12.52
N THR A 518 44.92 -17.85 -12.83
CA THR A 518 45.08 -18.39 -14.19
C THR A 518 43.92 -19.34 -14.54
N HIS A 519 43.61 -19.47 -15.83
CA HIS A 519 42.59 -20.40 -16.31
C HIS A 519 42.87 -21.85 -15.84
N GLU A 520 44.14 -22.25 -15.79
CA GLU A 520 44.57 -23.57 -15.31
C GLU A 520 44.24 -23.76 -13.82
N ASN A 521 44.56 -22.77 -12.98
CA ASN A 521 44.27 -22.83 -11.54
C ASN A 521 42.77 -22.81 -11.25
N LEU A 522 41.99 -22.00 -11.98
CA LEU A 522 40.53 -21.95 -11.85
C LEU A 522 39.89 -23.30 -12.23
N GLN A 523 40.35 -23.92 -13.33
CA GLN A 523 39.88 -25.25 -13.75
C GLN A 523 40.31 -26.36 -12.77
N ALA A 524 41.53 -26.29 -12.21
CA ALA A 524 42.02 -27.25 -11.23
C ALA A 524 41.27 -27.15 -9.88
N VAL A 525 40.90 -25.94 -9.45
CA VAL A 525 39.97 -25.73 -8.32
C VAL A 525 38.61 -26.36 -8.59
N TRP A 526 38.06 -26.16 -9.79
CA TRP A 526 36.75 -26.71 -10.15
C TRP A 526 36.73 -28.24 -10.06
N LEU A 527 37.73 -28.90 -10.66
CA LEU A 527 37.89 -30.37 -10.58
C LEU A 527 38.05 -30.86 -9.13
N TRP A 528 38.76 -30.11 -8.28
CA TRP A 528 38.88 -30.45 -6.86
C TRP A 528 37.54 -30.35 -6.13
N ILE A 529 36.78 -29.26 -6.32
CA ILE A 529 35.46 -29.07 -5.67
C ILE A 529 34.45 -30.16 -6.09
N GLN A 530 34.48 -30.59 -7.36
CA GLN A 530 33.63 -31.69 -7.83
C GLN A 530 33.90 -33.02 -7.09
N ALA A 531 35.13 -33.24 -6.62
CA ALA A 531 35.53 -34.43 -5.87
C ALA A 531 35.33 -34.32 -4.34
N VAL A 532 34.73 -33.23 -3.83
CA VAL A 532 34.50 -33.02 -2.39
C VAL A 532 33.08 -33.38 -1.98
N GLU A 533 32.96 -34.27 -0.99
CA GLU A 533 31.71 -34.73 -0.41
C GLU A 533 31.30 -33.94 0.85
N CYS A 534 30.00 -33.76 1.06
CA CYS A 534 29.44 -33.10 2.25
C CYS A 534 29.42 -34.03 3.48
N VAL A 535 30.33 -33.84 4.45
CA VAL A 535 30.46 -34.73 5.63
C VAL A 535 30.82 -33.95 6.91
N GLY A 536 30.21 -34.33 8.04
CA GLY A 536 30.57 -33.84 9.37
C GLY A 536 29.73 -32.66 9.89
N GLY A 537 30.18 -32.04 10.99
CA GLY A 537 29.56 -30.86 11.60
C GLY A 537 29.94 -29.54 10.91
N ARG A 538 29.69 -28.40 11.55
CA ARG A 538 30.05 -27.04 11.09
C ARG A 538 31.11 -26.39 11.99
N ASN A 539 32.38 -26.62 11.68
CA ASN A 539 33.52 -26.02 12.39
C ASN A 539 33.98 -24.68 11.78
N THR A 540 33.06 -23.70 11.74
CA THR A 540 33.30 -22.37 11.16
C THR A 540 34.46 -21.63 11.83
N LEU A 541 34.68 -21.82 13.14
CA LEU A 541 35.80 -21.19 13.84
C LEU A 541 37.17 -21.71 13.38
N ALA A 542 37.31 -23.02 13.10
CA ALA A 542 38.54 -23.56 12.54
C ALA A 542 38.76 -23.09 11.09
N ALA A 543 37.70 -23.01 10.29
CA ALA A 543 37.75 -22.49 8.92
C ALA A 543 38.22 -21.03 8.89
N LEU A 544 37.65 -20.20 9.77
CA LEU A 544 38.07 -18.81 9.95
C LEU A 544 39.51 -18.71 10.47
N ARG A 545 39.97 -19.54 11.42
CA ARG A 545 41.40 -19.56 11.81
C ARG A 545 42.31 -19.84 10.60
N CYS A 546 42.03 -20.91 9.86
CA CYS A 546 42.79 -21.26 8.65
C CYS A 546 42.82 -20.12 7.61
N ALA A 547 41.73 -19.38 7.45
CA ALA A 547 41.63 -18.26 6.51
C ALA A 547 42.22 -16.93 7.03
N LEU A 548 42.37 -16.77 8.35
CA LEU A 548 42.77 -15.52 9.00
C LEU A 548 44.21 -15.53 9.53
N GLU A 549 44.83 -16.70 9.69
CA GLU A 549 46.17 -16.87 10.28
C GLU A 549 47.29 -17.05 9.23
N GLU A 550 46.98 -17.00 7.93
CA GLU A 550 47.94 -17.07 6.82
C GLU A 550 48.85 -15.83 6.77
N GLU A 551 50.17 -16.05 6.83
CA GLU A 551 51.21 -15.01 6.97
C GLU A 551 51.23 -13.98 5.82
N GLU A 552 51.55 -12.73 6.17
CA GLU A 552 51.74 -11.63 5.24
C GLU A 552 53.06 -11.78 4.45
N GLN A 553 52.98 -12.21 3.19
CA GLN A 553 54.03 -11.87 2.21
C GLN A 553 53.96 -10.37 1.88
N GLU A 554 55.12 -9.78 1.56
CA GLU A 554 55.48 -8.35 1.64
C GLU A 554 54.65 -7.35 0.79
N GLU A 555 53.61 -7.80 0.08
CA GLU A 555 52.75 -6.96 -0.78
C GLU A 555 51.58 -6.34 0.01
N SER A 556 51.90 -5.50 0.99
CA SER A 556 50.97 -4.88 1.95
C SER A 556 49.97 -3.87 1.36
N SER A 557 49.83 -3.78 0.04
CA SER A 557 48.99 -2.79 -0.67
C SER A 557 47.71 -3.36 -1.28
N LEU A 558 47.55 -4.68 -1.36
CA LEU A 558 46.38 -5.32 -1.98
C LEU A 558 45.28 -5.62 -0.94
N THR A 559 44.02 -5.35 -1.29
CA THR A 559 42.87 -5.64 -0.45
C THR A 559 42.59 -7.14 -0.40
N ARG A 560 42.40 -7.69 0.81
CA ARG A 560 42.10 -9.10 1.06
C ARG A 560 40.62 -9.25 1.45
N GLY A 561 39.91 -10.16 0.76
CA GLY A 561 38.49 -10.44 1.00
C GLY A 561 38.28 -11.92 1.27
N VAL A 562 37.53 -12.24 2.32
CA VAL A 562 37.14 -13.60 2.70
C VAL A 562 35.64 -13.71 2.53
N TYR A 563 35.19 -14.72 1.78
CA TYR A 563 33.80 -14.94 1.40
C TYR A 563 33.30 -16.26 1.97
N LEU A 564 32.46 -16.19 3.00
CA LEU A 564 31.88 -17.36 3.66
C LEU A 564 30.50 -17.68 3.10
N LEU A 565 30.35 -18.82 2.42
CA LEU A 565 29.05 -19.37 2.03
C LEU A 565 28.62 -20.42 3.07
N THR A 566 27.48 -20.19 3.73
CA THR A 566 26.90 -21.06 4.76
C THR A 566 25.39 -21.21 4.58
N THR A 567 24.82 -22.29 5.10
CA THR A 567 23.36 -22.52 5.15
C THR A 567 22.78 -22.35 6.55
N GLY A 568 23.63 -22.17 7.57
CA GLY A 568 23.19 -22.15 8.96
C GLY A 568 24.24 -21.64 9.94
N MET A 569 23.92 -21.80 11.23
CA MET A 569 24.77 -21.35 12.33
C MET A 569 26.02 -22.24 12.51
N PRO A 570 27.15 -21.67 12.99
CA PRO A 570 28.29 -22.45 13.47
C PRO A 570 27.92 -23.38 14.62
N ASP A 571 28.61 -24.51 14.77
CA ASP A 571 28.48 -25.36 15.97
C ASP A 571 29.14 -24.72 17.21
N GLN A 572 30.01 -23.72 17.00
CA GLN A 572 30.66 -22.96 18.07
C GLN A 572 29.79 -21.79 18.52
N HIS A 573 29.92 -21.38 19.79
CA HIS A 573 29.15 -20.27 20.34
C HIS A 573 29.45 -18.96 19.59
N MET A 574 28.43 -18.36 18.97
CA MET A 574 28.58 -17.23 18.04
C MET A 574 29.41 -16.08 18.62
N VAL A 575 29.20 -15.71 19.89
CA VAL A 575 29.95 -14.62 20.55
C VAL A 575 31.47 -14.85 20.51
N SER A 576 31.93 -16.11 20.61
CA SER A 576 33.35 -16.44 20.54
C SER A 576 33.90 -16.33 19.10
N VAL A 577 33.08 -16.64 18.10
CA VAL A 577 33.43 -16.50 16.68
C VAL A 577 33.49 -15.03 16.28
N THR A 578 32.45 -14.25 16.63
CA THR A 578 32.38 -12.80 16.37
C THR A 578 33.51 -12.05 17.07
N ALA A 579 33.84 -12.39 18.33
CA ALA A 579 34.97 -11.79 19.03
C ALA A 579 36.30 -12.03 18.29
N TYR A 580 36.58 -13.29 17.90
CA TYR A 580 37.78 -13.65 17.16
C TYR A 580 37.91 -12.93 15.81
N VAL A 581 36.82 -12.87 15.03
CA VAL A 581 36.77 -12.12 13.77
C VAL A 581 37.02 -10.63 14.00
N SER A 582 36.36 -10.02 15.00
CA SER A 582 36.53 -8.60 15.30
C SER A 582 37.96 -8.22 15.68
N GLU A 583 38.67 -9.10 16.41
CA GLU A 583 40.06 -8.90 16.79
C GLU A 583 41.00 -8.94 15.57
N ARG A 584 40.84 -9.95 14.70
CA ARG A 584 41.70 -10.16 13.53
C ARG A 584 41.44 -9.16 12.40
N CYS A 585 40.18 -8.86 12.10
CA CYS A 585 39.79 -7.90 11.05
C CYS A 585 39.99 -6.43 11.45
N SER A 586 40.16 -6.12 12.75
CA SER A 586 40.53 -4.76 13.19
C SER A 586 42.02 -4.45 13.00
N ALA A 587 42.87 -5.48 12.89
CA ALA A 587 44.32 -5.34 12.79
C ALA A 587 44.86 -5.39 11.35
N SER A 588 44.05 -5.81 10.38
CA SER A 588 44.46 -6.07 8.99
C SER A 588 43.47 -5.46 7.98
N ASN A 589 43.92 -5.17 6.74
CA ASN A 589 43.07 -4.67 5.65
C ASN A 589 42.23 -5.80 5.04
N LEU A 590 41.35 -6.38 5.86
CA LEU A 590 40.63 -7.61 5.60
C LEU A 590 39.12 -7.44 5.80
N ASN A 591 38.35 -7.84 4.78
CA ASN A 591 36.89 -7.84 4.83
C ASN A 591 36.36 -9.29 4.86
N LEU A 592 35.51 -9.64 5.84
CA LEU A 592 34.77 -10.91 5.88
C LEU A 592 33.32 -10.71 5.40
N HIS A 593 33.05 -11.13 4.17
CA HIS A 593 31.70 -11.18 3.60
C HIS A 593 31.04 -12.52 3.92
N VAL A 594 29.75 -12.50 4.24
CA VAL A 594 28.97 -13.70 4.61
C VAL A 594 27.73 -13.82 3.73
N CYS A 595 27.63 -14.93 3.01
CA CYS A 595 26.51 -15.31 2.16
C CYS A 595 25.74 -16.45 2.83
N LEU A 596 24.47 -16.21 3.17
CA LEU A 596 23.55 -17.18 3.74
C LEU A 596 22.61 -17.72 2.66
N PHE A 597 22.59 -19.03 2.45
CA PHE A 597 21.62 -19.72 1.58
C PHE A 597 20.60 -20.51 2.41
N THR A 598 19.30 -20.28 2.19
CA THR A 598 18.23 -21.04 2.87
C THR A 598 17.21 -21.58 1.86
N GLY A 599 17.00 -22.90 1.83
CA GLY A 599 15.99 -23.51 0.98
C GLY A 599 14.55 -23.31 1.48
N GLU A 600 13.57 -23.57 0.61
CA GLU A 600 12.16 -23.32 0.93
C GLU A 600 11.47 -24.51 1.62
N GLU A 601 11.76 -25.75 1.23
CA GLU A 601 11.13 -26.95 1.79
C GLU A 601 11.74 -27.45 3.12
N ASP A 602 11.00 -27.30 4.23
CA ASP A 602 11.28 -28.03 5.48
C ASP A 602 10.84 -29.50 5.34
N THR A 603 11.69 -30.35 4.76
CA THR A 603 11.52 -31.81 4.90
C THR A 603 11.87 -32.27 6.31
N ALA A 604 10.91 -32.94 6.97
CA ALA A 604 10.86 -33.22 8.40
C ALA A 604 11.90 -34.24 8.94
N ARG A 605 13.22 -34.01 8.76
CA ARG A 605 14.28 -34.97 9.15
C ARG A 605 15.46 -34.44 9.96
N CYS A 606 15.58 -33.13 10.24
CA CYS A 606 16.61 -32.61 11.15
C CYS A 606 16.00 -31.78 12.30
N PRO A 607 16.40 -31.99 13.57
CA PRO A 607 15.99 -31.12 14.66
C PRO A 607 16.65 -29.74 14.52
N PRO A 608 15.94 -28.64 14.82
CA PRO A 608 16.52 -27.29 14.72
C PRO A 608 17.63 -27.08 15.77
N PRO A 609 18.73 -26.38 15.42
CA PRO A 609 19.75 -25.96 16.38
C PRO A 609 19.21 -24.88 17.34
N ARG A 610 20.01 -24.51 18.35
CA ARG A 610 19.58 -23.82 19.59
C ARG A 610 19.05 -22.36 19.48
N TYR A 611 18.67 -21.88 18.29
CA TYR A 611 18.08 -20.55 18.08
C TYR A 611 16.83 -20.67 17.20
N ALA A 612 15.81 -19.84 17.46
CA ALA A 612 14.41 -20.25 17.28
C ALA A 612 13.80 -19.92 15.91
N THR A 613 14.46 -19.09 15.08
CA THR A 613 13.92 -18.67 13.77
C THR A 613 14.99 -18.46 12.69
N ARG A 614 14.61 -18.59 11.41
CA ARG A 614 15.49 -18.30 10.25
C ARG A 614 16.03 -16.85 10.29
N THR A 615 15.23 -15.90 10.78
CA THR A 615 15.63 -14.47 10.90
C THR A 615 16.58 -14.18 12.07
N GLU A 616 16.54 -14.97 13.15
CA GLU A 616 17.58 -14.91 14.20
C GLU A 616 18.93 -15.39 13.67
N THR A 617 18.94 -16.45 12.85
CA THR A 617 20.16 -16.95 12.19
C THR A 617 20.75 -15.90 11.25
N ALA A 618 19.93 -15.29 10.39
CA ALA A 618 20.36 -14.19 9.52
C ALA A 618 20.95 -13.02 10.32
N ARG A 619 20.28 -12.58 11.41
CA ARG A 619 20.77 -11.49 12.27
C ARG A 619 22.09 -11.80 12.98
N ALA A 620 22.32 -13.05 13.36
CA ALA A 620 23.58 -13.47 13.98
C ALA A 620 24.74 -13.48 12.98
N LEU A 621 24.47 -13.93 11.73
CA LEU A 621 25.46 -13.96 10.65
C LEU A 621 25.73 -12.57 10.05
N SER A 622 24.75 -11.67 10.00
CA SER A 622 24.98 -10.27 9.60
C SER A 622 25.86 -9.54 10.63
N GLY A 623 25.61 -9.75 11.93
CA GLY A 623 26.48 -9.28 13.00
C GLY A 623 27.92 -9.83 12.91
N LEU A 624 28.11 -11.05 12.40
CA LEU A 624 29.43 -11.62 12.14
C LEU A 624 30.13 -10.95 10.94
N ALA A 625 29.42 -10.69 9.84
CA ALA A 625 29.95 -9.98 8.68
C ALA A 625 30.38 -8.54 9.02
N HIS A 626 29.52 -7.81 9.74
CA HIS A 626 29.80 -6.43 10.16
C HIS A 626 30.95 -6.35 11.17
N ALA A 627 31.10 -7.33 12.06
CA ALA A 627 32.27 -7.43 12.94
C ALA A 627 33.59 -7.67 12.18
N GLY A 628 33.52 -8.25 10.98
CA GLY A 628 34.65 -8.47 10.09
C GLY A 628 34.83 -7.42 8.99
N ASN A 629 34.24 -6.23 9.13
CA ASN A 629 34.27 -5.13 8.15
C ASN A 629 33.74 -5.48 6.74
N GLY A 630 33.04 -6.60 6.57
CA GLY A 630 32.47 -7.03 5.29
C GLY A 630 30.97 -6.81 5.17
N ARG A 631 30.36 -7.53 4.24
CA ARG A 631 28.95 -7.42 3.85
C ARG A 631 28.19 -8.71 4.11
N PHE A 632 26.92 -8.57 4.45
CA PHE A 632 25.96 -9.65 4.53
C PHE A 632 25.07 -9.73 3.27
N LEU A 633 24.82 -10.95 2.83
CA LEU A 633 23.90 -11.30 1.76
C LEU A 633 23.13 -12.55 2.16
N TRP A 634 21.80 -12.50 2.11
CA TRP A 634 20.91 -13.62 2.37
C TRP A 634 20.03 -13.89 1.16
N MET A 635 20.05 -15.13 0.70
CA MET A 635 19.28 -15.60 -0.46
C MET A 635 18.50 -16.90 -0.17
N THR A 636 17.42 -17.06 -0.92
CA THR A 636 16.58 -18.25 -1.04
C THR A 636 16.59 -18.75 -2.49
N GLU A 637 15.95 -19.89 -2.75
CA GLU A 637 15.71 -20.40 -4.10
C GLU A 637 14.92 -19.40 -4.98
N THR A 638 14.06 -18.57 -4.38
CA THR A 638 13.28 -17.53 -5.05
C THR A 638 14.00 -16.19 -5.24
N GLY A 639 15.15 -15.93 -4.58
CA GLY A 639 15.96 -14.73 -4.81
C GLY A 639 16.67 -14.17 -3.58
N ILE A 640 17.12 -12.91 -3.67
CA ILE A 640 17.77 -12.21 -2.55
C ILE A 640 16.71 -11.72 -1.56
N VAL A 641 16.84 -12.08 -0.29
CA VAL A 641 15.95 -11.67 0.81
C VAL A 641 16.50 -10.42 1.51
N GLU A 642 17.80 -10.38 1.79
CA GLU A 642 18.47 -9.26 2.46
C GLU A 642 19.88 -9.07 1.88
N SER A 643 20.30 -7.82 1.69
CA SER A 643 21.63 -7.48 1.20
C SER A 643 22.04 -6.10 1.68
N ASP A 644 23.25 -5.96 2.21
CA ASP A 644 23.80 -4.66 2.61
C ASP A 644 23.98 -3.72 1.41
N ASP A 645 24.41 -4.24 0.25
CA ASP A 645 24.63 -3.44 -0.97
C ASP A 645 23.30 -2.90 -1.54
N ILE A 646 22.22 -3.68 -1.46
CA ILE A 646 20.87 -3.24 -1.88
C ILE A 646 20.27 -2.27 -0.85
N SER A 647 20.41 -2.57 0.45
CA SER A 647 19.95 -1.71 1.55
C SER A 647 20.57 -0.30 1.48
N ALA A 648 21.86 -0.21 1.15
CA ALA A 648 22.54 1.07 0.96
C ALA A 648 21.97 1.89 -0.22
N LEU A 649 21.62 1.23 -1.34
CA LEU A 649 20.99 1.87 -2.50
C LEU A 649 19.57 2.34 -2.18
N ILE A 650 18.78 1.52 -1.47
CA ILE A 650 17.42 1.88 -1.01
C ILE A 650 17.48 3.09 -0.08
N GLY A 651 18.43 3.15 0.87
CA GLY A 651 18.60 4.31 1.75
C GLY A 651 18.90 5.62 1.02
N GLU A 652 19.69 5.59 -0.05
CA GLU A 652 19.90 6.77 -0.92
C GLU A 652 18.65 7.13 -1.73
N MET A 653 17.85 6.15 -2.18
CA MET A 653 16.56 6.39 -2.83
C MET A 653 15.54 7.03 -1.86
N GLU A 654 15.47 6.57 -0.61
CA GLU A 654 14.61 7.17 0.43
C GLU A 654 15.03 8.61 0.76
N MET A 655 16.34 8.88 0.85
CA MET A 655 16.87 10.24 0.98
C MET A 655 16.50 11.12 -0.22
N ALA A 656 16.54 10.57 -1.45
CA ALA A 656 16.10 11.29 -2.64
C ALA A 656 14.60 11.64 -2.57
N VAL A 657 13.75 10.72 -2.14
CA VAL A 657 12.30 10.97 -1.94
C VAL A 657 12.07 12.05 -0.87
N ASN A 658 12.80 12.01 0.25
CA ASN A 658 12.74 13.03 1.31
C ASN A 658 13.13 14.43 0.77
N TYR A 659 14.23 14.51 0.01
CA TYR A 659 14.64 15.75 -0.66
C TYR A 659 13.65 16.22 -1.72
N PHE A 660 13.03 15.31 -2.48
CA PHE A 660 12.00 15.65 -3.47
C PHE A 660 10.74 16.23 -2.79
N GLN A 661 10.32 15.65 -1.67
CA GLN A 661 9.19 16.12 -0.87
C GLN A 661 9.45 17.52 -0.30
N LYS A 662 10.59 17.72 0.37
CA LYS A 662 11.02 19.03 0.91
C LYS A 662 11.16 20.09 -0.18
N CYS A 663 11.69 19.72 -1.35
CA CYS A 663 11.77 20.60 -2.51
C CYS A 663 10.37 20.98 -3.03
N SER A 664 9.42 20.03 -3.05
CA SER A 664 8.04 20.28 -3.46
C SER A 664 7.32 21.23 -2.49
N GLU A 665 7.49 21.04 -1.18
CA GLU A 665 6.94 21.94 -0.16
C GLU A 665 7.54 23.36 -0.24
N LEU A 666 8.82 23.48 -0.60
CA LEU A 666 9.48 24.76 -0.81
C LEU A 666 9.00 25.42 -2.11
N MET A 667 8.79 24.67 -3.19
CA MET A 667 8.19 25.18 -4.43
C MET A 667 6.74 25.63 -4.21
N ASP A 668 5.91 24.86 -3.52
CA ASP A 668 4.54 25.25 -3.14
C ASP A 668 4.56 26.57 -2.34
N SER A 669 5.53 26.73 -1.43
CA SER A 669 5.71 27.94 -0.63
C SER A 669 6.13 29.15 -1.48
N LEU A 670 7.00 28.93 -2.48
CA LEU A 670 7.38 29.95 -3.47
C LEU A 670 6.25 30.30 -4.44
N ILE A 671 5.43 29.34 -4.86
CA ILE A 671 4.27 29.55 -5.75
C ILE A 671 3.18 30.32 -5.00
N GLN A 672 2.92 29.99 -3.73
CA GLN A 672 2.01 30.75 -2.87
C GLN A 672 2.48 32.21 -2.70
N LYS A 673 3.75 32.45 -2.36
CA LYS A 673 4.31 33.82 -2.33
C LYS A 673 4.35 34.51 -3.70
N GLY A 674 4.54 33.75 -4.78
CA GLY A 674 4.51 34.24 -6.15
C GLY A 674 3.13 34.75 -6.55
N SER A 675 2.07 34.06 -6.12
CA SER A 675 0.67 34.49 -6.29
C SER A 675 0.32 35.73 -5.46
N ASP A 676 1.02 35.99 -4.36
CA ASP A 676 0.85 37.19 -3.52
C ASP A 676 1.54 38.46 -4.07
N ARG A 677 2.22 38.38 -5.24
CA ARG A 677 2.86 39.55 -5.88
C ARG A 677 1.89 40.68 -6.28
N GLY A 678 0.58 40.50 -6.10
CA GLY A 678 -0.45 41.53 -6.29
C GLY A 678 -0.83 42.35 -5.04
N SER A 679 -0.43 41.98 -3.82
CA SER A 679 -0.83 42.71 -2.61
C SER A 679 0.21 42.67 -1.50
N GLY A 680 0.85 43.81 -1.25
CA GLY A 680 1.72 43.96 -0.09
C GLY A 680 0.92 44.19 1.20
N GLU A 681 0.92 43.23 2.11
CA GLU A 681 1.22 43.49 3.52
C GLU A 681 1.57 42.20 4.28
N THR A 682 2.41 42.35 5.29
CA THR A 682 3.10 41.31 6.04
C THR A 682 2.20 40.62 7.07
N SER A 683 2.45 39.33 7.33
CA SER A 683 1.95 38.67 8.54
C SER A 683 2.77 37.41 8.86
N THR A 684 3.64 37.53 9.86
CA THR A 684 4.50 36.47 10.40
C THR A 684 3.74 35.22 10.83
N PRO A 685 4.18 33.99 10.46
CA PRO A 685 3.67 32.77 11.07
C PRO A 685 4.24 32.61 12.48
N SER A 686 3.37 32.57 13.49
CA SER A 686 3.78 32.27 14.87
C SER A 686 4.03 30.77 15.04
N ILE A 687 5.26 30.32 14.81
CA ILE A 687 5.71 29.01 15.28
C ILE A 687 5.82 29.08 16.81
N LYS A 688 4.95 28.35 17.51
CA LYS A 688 5.14 28.06 18.94
C LYS A 688 5.87 26.72 19.03
N PRO A 689 7.09 26.64 19.60
CA PRO A 689 7.72 25.36 19.87
C PRO A 689 6.94 24.64 20.98
N GLN A 690 6.47 23.42 20.73
CA GLN A 690 6.15 22.50 21.82
C GLN A 690 7.46 21.92 22.34
N ALA A 691 7.73 22.12 23.63
CA ALA A 691 8.94 21.63 24.26
C ALA A 691 8.89 20.10 24.44
N TRP A 692 9.89 19.39 23.92
CA TRP A 692 10.20 18.04 24.40
C TRP A 692 11.12 18.14 25.62
N THR A 693 10.65 17.63 26.76
CA THR A 693 11.42 17.56 28.00
C THR A 693 12.19 16.25 28.10
N ARG A 694 13.48 16.28 27.73
CA ARG A 694 14.52 15.46 28.37
C ARG A 694 15.74 16.35 28.66
N LYS A 695 15.86 16.78 29.92
CA LYS A 695 17.11 17.38 30.43
C LYS A 695 17.79 16.37 31.35
N ALA A 696 19.02 15.98 31.01
CA ALA A 696 19.94 15.49 32.02
C ALA A 696 20.22 16.63 33.02
N GLN A 697 20.26 16.31 34.32
CA GLN A 697 20.58 17.29 35.35
C GLN A 697 22.09 17.55 35.40
N LEU A 698 22.46 18.83 35.36
CA LEU A 698 23.69 19.33 35.98
C LEU A 698 23.29 20.44 36.97
N PRO A 699 23.88 20.48 38.17
CA PRO A 699 23.44 21.38 39.23
C PRO A 699 23.87 22.84 38.98
N SER A 700 23.03 23.79 39.39
CA SER A 700 23.31 25.23 39.29
C SER A 700 24.32 25.72 40.35
N PRO A 701 25.22 26.66 40.02
CA PRO A 701 26.12 27.27 41.00
C PRO A 701 25.38 28.11 42.05
N ARG A 702 25.99 28.26 43.23
CA ARG A 702 25.40 28.99 44.37
C ARG A 702 25.30 30.51 44.10
N PRO A 703 24.24 31.19 44.57
CA PRO A 703 24.04 32.62 44.34
C PRO A 703 24.98 33.49 45.19
N THR A 704 25.54 34.54 44.58
CA THR A 704 26.34 35.59 45.25
C THR A 704 25.46 36.71 45.82
N SER A 705 25.97 37.41 46.84
CA SER A 705 25.26 38.36 47.71
C SER A 705 24.40 39.43 47.02
N LEU A 706 24.80 39.91 45.83
CA LEU A 706 24.06 40.88 45.03
C LEU A 706 22.67 40.41 44.56
N SER A 707 22.43 39.09 44.53
CA SER A 707 21.11 38.54 44.15
C SER A 707 20.10 38.57 45.31
N LEU A 708 20.55 38.42 46.55
CA LEU A 708 19.70 38.52 47.75
C LEU A 708 19.25 39.98 48.00
N ALA A 709 20.18 40.94 47.88
CA ALA A 709 19.88 42.37 48.08
C ALA A 709 18.81 42.93 47.12
N ARG A 710 18.64 42.35 45.92
CA ARG A 710 17.61 42.77 44.96
C ARG A 710 16.22 42.17 45.24
N LEU A 711 16.12 41.11 46.03
CA LEU A 711 14.82 40.53 46.42
C LEU A 711 14.14 41.38 47.50
N GLU A 712 14.90 41.82 48.52
CA GLU A 712 14.39 42.61 49.65
C GLU A 712 13.80 43.97 49.23
N SER A 713 14.35 44.57 48.16
CA SER A 713 13.84 45.84 47.63
C SER A 713 12.44 45.74 47.01
N ARG A 714 11.99 44.55 46.57
CA ARG A 714 10.72 44.38 45.85
C ARG A 714 9.54 43.99 46.75
N GLN A 715 9.79 43.59 48.01
CA GLN A 715 8.75 43.22 48.97
C GLN A 715 8.20 44.41 49.79
N LYS A 716 8.92 45.54 49.88
CA LYS A 716 8.50 46.72 50.67
C LYS A 716 7.45 47.65 50.01
N SER A 717 6.84 47.25 48.90
CA SER A 717 5.96 48.12 48.08
C SER A 717 4.47 47.71 48.05
N ARG A 718 4.01 46.75 48.87
CA ARG A 718 2.62 46.22 48.80
C ARG A 718 1.80 46.26 50.10
N LEU A 719 2.30 46.89 51.16
CA LEU A 719 1.58 47.12 52.43
C LEU A 719 1.87 48.54 52.94
N ALA A 720 0.86 49.22 53.52
CA ALA A 720 0.75 50.68 53.76
C ALA A 720 0.54 51.52 52.46
N GLN A 721 -0.29 52.56 52.38
CA GLN A 721 -1.12 53.30 53.37
C GLN A 721 -2.33 53.95 52.63
N SER A 722 -3.57 53.78 53.10
CA SER A 722 -4.40 54.72 53.89
C SER A 722 -5.06 55.92 53.15
N SER A 723 -6.39 55.83 53.04
CA SER A 723 -7.45 56.85 53.05
C SER A 723 -7.15 58.34 53.38
N LEU A 724 -7.89 59.24 52.71
CA LEU A 724 -8.60 60.49 53.15
C LEU A 724 -9.07 61.24 51.85
N ALA A 725 -10.00 62.20 51.78
CA ALA A 725 -11.30 62.42 52.44
C ALA A 725 -12.05 63.63 51.80
N TRP A 726 -13.38 63.55 51.66
CA TRP A 726 -14.37 64.65 51.54
C TRP A 726 -14.62 65.42 50.21
N ARG A 727 -15.75 66.16 50.21
CA ARG A 727 -16.71 66.57 49.13
C ARG A 727 -16.90 68.13 49.16
N PRO A 728 -17.83 68.85 48.45
CA PRO A 728 -19.10 68.39 47.82
C PRO A 728 -19.72 69.12 46.58
N ASN A 729 -20.82 68.51 46.07
CA ASN A 729 -22.05 69.10 45.47
C ASN A 729 -21.98 69.86 44.11
N SER A 730 -23.01 69.86 43.23
CA SER A 730 -24.30 69.14 43.10
C SER A 730 -24.66 69.02 41.59
N SER A 731 -25.68 68.32 41.06
CA SER A 731 -27.00 67.96 41.59
C SER A 731 -27.67 66.80 40.81
N LYS A 732 -28.51 66.01 41.53
CA LYS A 732 -29.80 65.34 41.18
C LYS A 732 -29.97 64.66 39.79
N ALA A 733 -30.54 63.45 39.63
CA ALA A 733 -31.20 62.48 40.54
C ALA A 733 -31.10 61.05 39.87
N VAL A 734 -31.16 59.84 40.50
CA VAL A 734 -31.86 59.31 41.71
C VAL A 734 -33.37 59.15 41.38
N ILE A 735 -34.03 57.98 41.26
CA ILE A 735 -33.96 56.64 41.92
C ILE A 735 -34.28 55.48 40.90
N PRO A 736 -33.90 54.20 41.15
CA PRO A 736 -34.34 52.98 40.40
C PRO A 736 -35.76 52.51 40.89
N PRO A 737 -36.18 51.22 41.08
CA PRO A 737 -35.64 49.87 40.79
C PRO A 737 -36.68 48.91 40.11
N VAL A 738 -36.53 47.58 40.35
CA VAL A 738 -37.52 46.45 40.36
C VAL A 738 -37.27 45.30 39.37
N ARG A 739 -37.34 44.07 39.93
CA ARG A 739 -37.40 42.77 39.25
C ARG A 739 -38.86 42.35 39.07
N SER A 740 -39.21 41.69 37.96
CA SER A 740 -40.31 40.71 37.91
C SER A 740 -40.20 39.85 36.64
N ALA A 741 -40.93 38.74 36.62
CA ALA A 741 -40.72 37.61 35.73
C ALA A 741 -41.72 37.54 34.54
N ASP A 742 -41.59 36.43 33.80
CA ASP A 742 -42.61 35.72 33.02
C ASP A 742 -43.03 36.20 31.61
N ILE A 743 -42.67 35.31 30.66
CA ILE A 743 -43.52 34.68 29.64
C ILE A 743 -44.03 35.53 28.43
N SER A 744 -43.93 34.88 27.26
CA SER A 744 -44.60 35.08 25.97
C SER A 744 -43.87 35.83 24.83
N THR A 745 -43.64 35.07 23.75
CA THR A 745 -43.35 35.50 22.37
C THR A 745 -44.62 36.07 21.70
N PRO A 746 -44.51 37.05 20.77
CA PRO A 746 -44.22 36.72 19.36
C PRO A 746 -43.30 37.72 18.62
N ALA A 747 -43.09 37.46 17.32
CA ALA A 747 -42.02 38.04 16.50
C ALA A 747 -42.19 39.53 16.10
N GLY A 748 -41.05 40.21 15.94
CA GLY A 748 -40.91 41.55 15.37
C GLY A 748 -39.51 41.75 14.74
N PRO A 749 -39.33 42.71 13.80
CA PRO A 749 -38.21 42.70 12.85
C PRO A 749 -36.85 43.13 13.46
N PRO A 750 -35.71 42.70 12.86
CA PRO A 750 -34.38 43.04 13.35
C PRO A 750 -34.10 44.54 13.20
N ARG A 751 -33.85 45.21 14.33
CA ARG A 751 -33.38 46.60 14.36
C ARG A 751 -32.01 46.72 13.71
N SER A 752 -31.78 47.88 13.08
CA SER A 752 -30.52 48.26 12.43
C SER A 752 -29.32 48.10 13.37
N ALA A 753 -28.32 47.35 12.92
CA ALA A 753 -27.04 47.25 13.63
C ALA A 753 -26.31 48.60 13.62
N ASP A 754 -25.78 48.99 14.78
CA ASP A 754 -24.94 50.18 14.93
C ASP A 754 -23.82 50.23 13.89
N GLN A 755 -23.77 51.32 13.12
CA GLN A 755 -22.60 51.65 12.33
C GLN A 755 -21.47 52.05 13.30
N ARG A 756 -20.62 51.10 13.66
CA ARG A 756 -19.30 51.40 14.23
C ARG A 756 -18.52 52.25 13.22
N LYS A 757 -18.57 53.57 13.41
CA LYS A 757 -17.67 54.52 12.74
C LYS A 757 -16.24 54.11 13.08
N THR A 758 -15.49 53.66 12.09
CA THR A 758 -14.04 53.47 12.21
C THR A 758 -13.40 54.84 12.33
N ASN A 759 -12.89 55.20 13.51
CA ASN A 759 -12.13 56.44 13.69
C ASN A 759 -10.89 56.41 12.80
N VAL A 760 -10.86 57.29 11.80
CA VAL A 760 -9.72 57.44 10.89
C VAL A 760 -8.78 58.51 11.45
N SER A 761 -7.57 58.12 11.83
CA SER A 761 -6.55 59.04 12.31
C SER A 761 -5.98 59.88 11.17
N GLN A 762 -6.43 61.12 11.06
CA GLN A 762 -5.84 62.15 10.20
C GLN A 762 -4.74 62.89 10.95
N SER A 763 -3.71 63.36 10.24
CA SER A 763 -2.77 64.37 10.73
C SER A 763 -2.74 65.54 9.77
N VAL A 764 -2.74 66.73 10.33
CA VAL A 764 -2.71 67.99 9.59
C VAL A 764 -1.31 68.58 9.67
N PHE A 765 -0.82 69.17 8.59
CA PHE A 765 0.43 69.92 8.52
C PHE A 765 0.20 71.20 7.71
N PHE A 766 1.10 72.17 7.86
CA PHE A 766 1.03 73.43 7.11
C PHE A 766 1.93 73.33 5.87
N MET A 767 1.45 73.82 4.73
CA MET A 767 2.28 74.09 3.56
C MET A 767 2.92 75.48 3.69
N GLU A 768 3.99 75.76 2.94
CA GLU A 768 4.75 77.01 3.04
C GLU A 768 3.90 78.26 2.70
N ASP A 769 2.82 78.09 1.94
CA ASP A 769 1.82 79.12 1.61
C ASP A 769 0.85 79.47 2.77
N GLY A 770 1.00 78.84 3.94
CA GLY A 770 0.15 79.04 5.12
C GLY A 770 -1.14 78.21 5.16
N ASN A 771 -1.44 77.42 4.13
CA ASN A 771 -2.63 76.56 4.08
C ASN A 771 -2.43 75.20 4.78
N LEU A 772 -3.48 74.70 5.43
CA LEU A 772 -3.50 73.42 6.16
C LEU A 772 -3.79 72.22 5.24
N GLY A 773 -2.79 71.36 5.03
CA GLY A 773 -2.91 70.08 4.34
C GLY A 773 -3.23 68.93 5.30
N VAL A 774 -4.17 68.05 4.94
CA VAL A 774 -4.56 66.88 5.76
C VAL A 774 -4.13 65.58 5.10
N VAL A 775 -3.37 64.74 5.82
CA VAL A 775 -2.96 63.40 5.37
C VAL A 775 -3.52 62.32 6.28
N PHE A 776 -4.06 61.26 5.67
CA PHE A 776 -4.57 60.08 6.34
C PHE A 776 -3.42 59.16 6.76
N LYS A 777 -3.22 58.92 8.06
CA LYS A 777 -2.12 58.03 8.53
C LYS A 777 -2.31 56.55 8.17
N LYS A 778 -3.53 56.13 7.86
CA LYS A 778 -3.85 54.82 7.30
C LYS A 778 -4.97 54.96 6.28
N TYR A 779 -4.67 54.64 5.03
CA TYR A 779 -5.68 54.43 4.01
C TYR A 779 -6.39 53.10 4.28
N PRO A 780 -7.73 53.02 4.19
CA PRO A 780 -8.43 51.75 4.27
C PRO A 780 -8.03 50.89 3.06
N LYS A 781 -7.29 49.80 3.29
CA LYS A 781 -6.93 48.87 2.22
C LYS A 781 -8.18 48.40 1.49
N PRO A 782 -8.15 48.29 0.14
CA PRO A 782 -9.27 47.70 -0.61
C PRO A 782 -9.49 46.28 -0.08
N LYS A 783 -10.74 45.96 0.27
CA LYS A 783 -11.10 44.60 0.69
C LYS A 783 -10.84 43.67 -0.50
N SER A 784 -10.00 42.64 -0.32
CA SER A 784 -9.84 41.62 -1.36
C SER A 784 -11.20 40.99 -1.66
N VAL A 785 -11.63 41.13 -2.91
CA VAL A 785 -13.02 40.88 -3.34
C VAL A 785 -13.31 39.38 -3.53
N ARG A 786 -12.28 38.53 -3.67
CA ARG A 786 -12.41 37.12 -4.05
C ARG A 786 -11.77 36.20 -3.02
N ARG A 787 -12.51 35.21 -2.52
CA ARG A 787 -12.00 34.16 -1.63
C ARG A 787 -11.49 32.99 -2.47
N SER A 788 -10.19 32.73 -2.47
CA SER A 788 -9.59 31.57 -3.13
C SER A 788 -9.92 30.26 -2.39
N ILE A 789 -10.05 29.18 -3.14
CA ILE A 789 -10.27 27.83 -2.59
C ILE A 789 -8.94 27.33 -2.02
N THR A 790 -8.92 27.06 -0.72
CA THR A 790 -7.72 26.59 -0.01
C THR A 790 -7.45 25.12 -0.36
N THR A 791 -6.21 24.78 -0.68
CA THR A 791 -5.78 23.38 -0.85
C THR A 791 -5.63 22.71 0.53
N VAL A 792 -6.20 21.52 0.67
CA VAL A 792 -6.21 20.79 1.95
C VAL A 792 -4.94 19.96 2.08
N LYS A 793 -4.17 20.17 3.15
CA LYS A 793 -3.12 19.24 3.59
C LYS A 793 -3.72 18.23 4.57
N LEU A 794 -3.76 16.96 4.19
CA LEU A 794 -4.26 15.85 4.99
C LEU A 794 -3.09 14.93 5.38
N PRO A 795 -2.92 14.54 6.66
CA PRO A 795 -1.87 13.61 7.07
C PRO A 795 -2.17 12.19 6.59
N LYS A 796 -1.13 11.36 6.46
CA LYS A 796 -1.26 9.95 6.04
C LYS A 796 -1.79 9.05 7.18
N HIS A 797 -1.18 9.12 8.37
CA HIS A 797 -1.54 8.29 9.52
C HIS A 797 -2.79 8.78 10.27
N GLU A 798 -3.43 7.93 11.04
CA GLU A 798 -4.59 8.29 11.89
C GLU A 798 -4.18 8.66 13.32
N ASP A 799 -4.76 9.75 13.84
CA ASP A 799 -4.48 10.25 15.19
C ASP A 799 -5.40 9.58 16.21
N ILE A 800 -4.84 9.05 17.31
CA ILE A 800 -5.59 8.52 18.46
C ILE A 800 -6.20 9.69 19.24
N CYS A 801 -7.39 10.10 18.84
CA CYS A 801 -8.17 11.19 19.44
C CYS A 801 -9.67 11.01 19.17
N SER A 802 -10.52 11.74 19.90
CA SER A 802 -11.98 11.73 19.65
C SER A 802 -12.33 12.39 18.31
N THR A 803 -13.42 11.98 17.66
CA THR A 803 -13.92 12.61 16.42
C THR A 803 -14.17 14.10 16.63
N LYS A 804 -14.62 14.50 17.82
CA LYS A 804 -14.80 15.92 18.21
C LYS A 804 -13.50 16.74 18.15
N GLN A 805 -12.36 16.16 18.55
CA GLN A 805 -11.04 16.80 18.45
C GLN A 805 -10.50 16.73 17.01
N TRP A 806 -10.68 15.60 16.34
CA TRP A 806 -10.27 15.38 14.95
C TRP A 806 -10.93 16.38 13.99
N LEU A 807 -12.25 16.59 14.10
CA LEU A 807 -13.02 17.57 13.32
C LEU A 807 -12.65 19.04 13.65
N LYS A 808 -12.01 19.35 14.79
CA LYS A 808 -11.44 20.70 15.00
C LYS A 808 -10.28 20.99 14.05
N ARG A 809 -9.58 19.96 13.57
CA ARG A 809 -8.48 20.07 12.59
C ARG A 809 -8.99 19.87 11.15
N PHE A 810 -9.82 18.85 10.93
CA PHE A 810 -10.21 18.40 9.58
C PHE A 810 -11.67 18.67 9.19
N GLY A 811 -12.48 19.30 10.05
CA GLY A 811 -13.87 19.65 9.73
C GLY A 811 -14.01 20.74 8.66
N ILE A 812 -15.12 20.72 7.91
CA ILE A 812 -15.32 21.52 6.68
C ILE A 812 -15.16 23.02 6.95
N LYS A 813 -15.68 23.47 8.09
CA LYS A 813 -15.62 24.88 8.54
C LYS A 813 -14.19 25.34 8.84
N ASN A 814 -13.35 24.46 9.38
CA ASN A 814 -11.97 24.78 9.78
C ASN A 814 -11.03 24.76 8.57
N LEU A 815 -11.28 23.84 7.62
CA LEU A 815 -10.60 23.79 6.33
C LEU A 815 -11.06 24.87 5.32
N LYS A 816 -11.96 25.77 5.73
CA LYS A 816 -12.53 26.85 4.88
C LYS A 816 -13.28 26.35 3.62
N LEU A 817 -13.73 25.10 3.61
CA LEU A 817 -14.45 24.46 2.50
C LEU A 817 -15.99 24.61 2.57
N ASP A 818 -16.48 25.50 3.45
CA ASP A 818 -17.89 25.84 3.59
C ASP A 818 -18.39 26.57 2.32
N LEU A 819 -19.08 25.85 1.43
CA LEU A 819 -19.52 26.36 0.12
C LEU A 819 -20.39 27.62 0.25
N HIS A 820 -21.25 27.66 1.26
CA HIS A 820 -22.14 28.80 1.50
C HIS A 820 -21.34 30.04 1.88
N LYS A 821 -20.24 29.91 2.62
CA LYS A 821 -19.31 31.01 2.92
C LYS A 821 -18.40 31.38 1.75
N LEU A 822 -18.05 30.45 0.86
CA LEU A 822 -17.28 30.75 -0.34
C LEU A 822 -18.10 31.61 -1.32
N ILE A 823 -19.40 31.32 -1.46
CA ILE A 823 -20.31 32.04 -2.37
C ILE A 823 -20.93 33.30 -1.72
N SER A 824 -21.10 33.34 -0.39
CA SER A 824 -21.69 34.50 0.30
C SER A 824 -20.68 35.63 0.56
N GLY A 825 -20.09 36.18 -0.51
CA GLY A 825 -19.41 37.48 -0.47
C GLY A 825 -20.42 38.64 -0.41
N PRO A 826 -20.03 39.82 0.13
CA PRO A 826 -20.92 40.97 0.23
C PRO A 826 -21.40 41.51 -1.13
N GLU A 827 -20.67 41.23 -2.21
CA GLU A 827 -21.00 41.64 -3.58
C GLU A 827 -21.91 40.65 -4.31
N CYS A 828 -22.18 39.47 -3.73
CA CYS A 828 -22.92 38.39 -4.39
C CYS A 828 -24.45 38.48 -4.21
N CYS A 829 -24.96 39.44 -3.41
CA CYS A 829 -26.38 39.51 -3.06
C CYS A 829 -27.18 40.38 -4.05
N HIS A 830 -28.28 39.83 -4.60
CA HIS A 830 -29.13 40.54 -5.55
C HIS A 830 -29.99 41.63 -4.85
N HIS A 831 -29.51 42.88 -4.87
CA HIS A 831 -30.15 44.01 -4.20
C HIS A 831 -31.32 44.59 -5.01
N ASN A 832 -32.54 44.08 -4.78
CA ASN A 832 -33.77 44.71 -5.27
C ASN A 832 -34.12 45.96 -4.47
N LYS A 833 -33.50 47.10 -4.80
CA LYS A 833 -33.91 48.40 -4.26
C LYS A 833 -35.20 48.87 -4.94
N LEU A 834 -36.18 49.28 -4.12
CA LEU A 834 -37.35 50.02 -4.60
C LEU A 834 -36.88 51.44 -4.92
N VAL A 835 -37.09 51.90 -6.16
CA VAL A 835 -36.75 53.28 -6.55
C VAL A 835 -37.96 54.18 -6.22
N PRO A 836 -37.87 55.10 -5.24
CA PRO A 836 -39.05 55.82 -4.75
C PRO A 836 -39.75 56.65 -5.84
N SER A 837 -38.98 57.19 -6.79
CA SER A 837 -39.45 58.00 -7.91
C SER A 837 -40.11 57.22 -9.05
N VAL A 838 -40.12 55.88 -9.02
CA VAL A 838 -40.72 55.03 -10.09
C VAL A 838 -41.68 53.97 -9.52
N GLN A 839 -41.71 53.79 -8.19
CA GLN A 839 -42.47 52.74 -7.46
C GLN A 839 -42.26 51.29 -7.95
N LYS A 840 -41.34 51.05 -8.88
CA LYS A 840 -40.93 49.72 -9.34
C LYS A 840 -39.66 49.28 -8.60
N ARG A 841 -39.57 47.97 -8.31
CA ARG A 841 -38.31 47.33 -7.88
C ARG A 841 -37.46 47.14 -9.14
N VAL A 842 -36.27 47.72 -9.17
CA VAL A 842 -35.39 47.68 -10.34
C VAL A 842 -34.11 46.95 -9.97
N SER A 843 -33.84 45.84 -10.66
CA SER A 843 -32.57 45.12 -10.58
C SER A 843 -31.46 45.90 -11.29
N ALA A 844 -30.23 45.83 -10.79
CA ALA A 844 -29.11 46.54 -11.42
C ALA A 844 -28.74 45.92 -12.78
N LYS A 845 -28.38 46.74 -13.78
CA LYS A 845 -28.13 46.29 -15.17
C LYS A 845 -27.03 45.22 -15.31
N TYR A 846 -26.08 45.12 -14.38
CA TYR A 846 -25.04 44.09 -14.38
C TYR A 846 -25.53 42.69 -13.98
N CYS A 847 -26.75 42.55 -13.43
CA CYS A 847 -27.29 41.28 -12.95
C CYS A 847 -27.51 40.24 -14.07
N ALA A 848 -27.55 40.64 -15.35
CA ALA A 848 -27.68 39.75 -16.51
C ALA A 848 -26.36 39.07 -16.94
N ILE A 849 -25.23 39.44 -16.34
CA ILE A 849 -23.90 38.97 -16.74
C ILE A 849 -23.53 37.66 -16.00
N PHE A 850 -23.95 37.51 -14.75
CA PHE A 850 -23.59 36.39 -13.87
C PHE A 850 -24.80 35.50 -13.54
N PRO A 851 -24.71 34.17 -13.71
CA PRO A 851 -25.79 33.25 -13.37
C PRO A 851 -26.17 33.40 -11.89
N SER A 852 -27.47 33.41 -11.61
CA SER A 852 -28.01 33.59 -10.26
C SER A 852 -28.53 32.26 -9.72
N VAL A 853 -28.36 32.04 -8.42
CA VAL A 853 -28.78 30.81 -7.74
C VAL A 853 -29.35 31.13 -6.36
N GLN A 854 -30.33 30.34 -5.94
CA GLN A 854 -31.01 30.52 -4.66
C GLN A 854 -30.29 29.73 -3.56
N ILE A 855 -29.72 30.42 -2.57
CA ILE A 855 -29.08 29.82 -1.40
C ILE A 855 -29.82 30.31 -0.16
N ASN A 856 -30.38 29.37 0.60
CA ASN A 856 -31.14 29.59 1.85
C ASN A 856 -32.21 30.69 1.68
N GLY A 857 -33.02 30.59 0.63
CA GLY A 857 -34.08 31.54 0.29
C GLY A 857 -33.63 32.83 -0.41
N THR A 858 -32.33 33.16 -0.41
CA THR A 858 -31.79 34.38 -1.03
C THR A 858 -31.20 34.13 -2.42
N VAL A 859 -31.58 34.95 -3.41
CA VAL A 859 -31.00 34.92 -4.76
C VAL A 859 -29.63 35.63 -4.76
N LYS A 860 -28.59 34.92 -5.21
CA LYS A 860 -27.20 35.40 -5.25
C LYS A 860 -26.57 35.15 -6.61
N HIS A 861 -25.69 36.05 -7.04
CA HIS A 861 -24.87 35.83 -8.24
C HIS A 861 -23.71 34.89 -7.92
N LEU A 862 -23.45 33.96 -8.83
CA LEU A 862 -22.37 33.01 -8.69
C LEU A 862 -21.10 33.53 -9.37
N HIS A 863 -20.13 33.95 -8.54
CA HIS A 863 -18.85 34.51 -8.99
C HIS A 863 -17.73 33.48 -9.14
N LEU A 864 -17.96 32.22 -8.74
CA LEU A 864 -17.03 31.11 -8.94
C LEU A 864 -17.04 30.66 -10.41
N THR A 865 -15.86 30.44 -10.98
CA THR A 865 -15.71 29.86 -12.33
C THR A 865 -15.90 28.35 -12.31
N SER A 866 -16.18 27.75 -13.47
CA SER A 866 -16.23 26.28 -13.63
C SER A 866 -14.89 25.61 -13.25
N GLY A 867 -13.76 26.31 -13.44
CA GLY A 867 -12.43 25.87 -13.00
C GLY A 867 -12.27 25.87 -11.48
N GLU A 868 -12.66 26.96 -10.80
CA GLU A 868 -12.71 27.02 -9.34
C GLU A 868 -13.66 25.96 -8.76
N LEU A 869 -14.85 25.75 -9.33
CA LEU A 869 -15.76 24.69 -8.88
C LEU A 869 -15.18 23.28 -9.10
N LYS A 870 -14.46 23.03 -10.21
CA LYS A 870 -13.72 21.77 -10.41
C LYS A 870 -12.62 21.59 -9.35
N GLN A 871 -11.88 22.65 -9.01
CA GLN A 871 -10.89 22.61 -7.92
C GLN A 871 -11.55 22.32 -6.56
N TYR A 872 -12.71 22.94 -6.26
CA TYR A 872 -13.48 22.67 -5.04
C TYR A 872 -13.94 21.21 -4.96
N LEU A 873 -14.48 20.66 -6.06
CA LEU A 873 -14.87 19.25 -6.13
C LEU A 873 -13.67 18.32 -5.85
N ASN A 874 -12.53 18.55 -6.49
CA ASN A 874 -11.31 17.76 -6.25
C ASN A 874 -10.80 17.87 -4.79
N GLN A 875 -10.93 19.02 -4.12
CA GLN A 875 -10.53 19.16 -2.70
C GLN A 875 -11.53 18.47 -1.76
N THR A 876 -12.83 18.57 -2.03
CA THR A 876 -13.86 17.90 -1.23
C THR A 876 -13.86 16.39 -1.42
N GLU A 877 -13.47 15.89 -2.59
CA GLU A 877 -13.28 14.45 -2.87
C GLU A 877 -12.13 13.86 -2.04
N LYS A 878 -10.98 14.55 -1.97
CA LYS A 878 -9.88 14.17 -1.07
C LYS A 878 -10.30 14.18 0.40
N LEU A 879 -11.14 15.14 0.81
CA LEU A 879 -11.69 15.19 2.16
C LEU A 879 -12.70 14.06 2.44
N MET A 880 -13.55 13.71 1.45
CA MET A 880 -14.46 12.57 1.52
C MET A 880 -13.69 11.26 1.71
N GLN A 881 -12.65 11.00 0.90
CA GLN A 881 -11.77 9.84 1.06
C GLN A 881 -11.20 9.75 2.48
N ARG A 882 -10.79 10.89 3.06
CA ARG A 882 -10.26 10.92 4.42
C ARG A 882 -11.33 10.71 5.51
N TYR A 883 -12.56 11.19 5.29
CA TYR A 883 -13.68 10.87 6.18
C TYR A 883 -14.05 9.37 6.11
N SER A 884 -13.96 8.74 4.94
CA SER A 884 -14.15 7.29 4.77
C SER A 884 -13.07 6.49 5.51
N GLN A 885 -11.79 6.82 5.33
CA GLN A 885 -10.68 6.22 6.09
C GLN A 885 -10.88 6.36 7.61
N ARG A 886 -11.32 7.54 8.07
CA ARG A 886 -11.56 7.78 9.49
C ARG A 886 -12.74 6.97 10.04
N LEU A 887 -13.78 6.76 9.23
CA LEU A 887 -14.93 5.93 9.61
C LEU A 887 -14.55 4.44 9.67
N GLU A 888 -13.80 3.96 8.69
CA GLU A 888 -13.24 2.60 8.67
C GLU A 888 -12.36 2.34 9.90
N TRP A 889 -11.49 3.29 10.27
CA TRP A 889 -10.66 3.21 11.47
C TRP A 889 -11.47 3.15 12.78
N LEU A 890 -12.65 3.80 12.84
CA LEU A 890 -13.57 3.69 13.99
C LEU A 890 -14.35 2.36 14.03
N LEU A 891 -14.46 1.66 12.90
CA LEU A 891 -15.19 0.41 12.75
C LEU A 891 -14.27 -0.83 12.72
N THR A 892 -12.96 -0.65 12.87
CA THR A 892 -11.96 -1.73 12.82
C THR A 892 -11.56 -2.19 14.22
N GLY A 893 -11.53 -3.50 14.44
CA GLY A 893 -11.12 -4.12 15.71
C GLY A 893 -11.99 -3.69 16.89
N SER A 894 -11.39 -3.66 18.08
CA SER A 894 -12.08 -3.37 19.36
C SER A 894 -12.79 -1.99 19.38
N ARG A 895 -12.36 -1.06 18.52
CA ARG A 895 -12.92 0.30 18.39
C ARG A 895 -14.38 0.29 17.93
N ARG A 896 -14.79 -0.75 17.18
CA ARG A 896 -16.18 -0.97 16.76
C ARG A 896 -17.12 -1.11 17.95
N VAL A 897 -16.70 -1.81 19.01
CA VAL A 897 -17.55 -2.18 20.16
C VAL A 897 -17.38 -1.24 21.34
N PHE A 898 -16.16 -0.79 21.64
CA PHE A 898 -15.87 0.04 22.83
C PHE A 898 -15.52 1.50 22.52
N GLY A 899 -15.38 1.86 21.24
CA GLY A 899 -14.81 3.13 20.81
C GLY A 899 -13.29 3.20 21.03
N SER A 900 -12.71 4.39 20.79
CA SER A 900 -11.28 4.63 21.02
C SER A 900 -11.01 5.05 22.47
N VAL A 901 -10.15 4.32 23.19
CA VAL A 901 -9.68 4.67 24.54
C VAL A 901 -8.69 5.84 24.48
N LEU A 902 -8.86 6.86 25.32
CA LEU A 902 -8.04 8.10 25.28
C LEU A 902 -7.31 8.38 26.61
N GLU A 903 -7.82 7.82 27.70
CA GLU A 903 -7.37 8.01 29.07
C GLU A 903 -6.19 7.07 29.40
N LYS A 904 -5.25 7.54 30.23
CA LYS A 904 -4.06 6.74 30.63
C LYS A 904 -4.29 5.85 31.85
N MET A 905 -5.41 6.06 32.54
CA MET A 905 -5.84 5.32 33.72
C MET A 905 -7.32 4.98 33.51
N VAL A 906 -7.62 3.68 33.36
CA VAL A 906 -8.91 3.20 32.88
C VAL A 906 -9.47 2.12 33.81
N CYS A 907 -10.75 2.18 34.14
CA CYS A 907 -11.43 1.06 34.79
C CYS A 907 -12.61 0.61 33.93
N VAL A 908 -12.61 -0.65 33.51
CA VAL A 908 -13.72 -1.23 32.74
C VAL A 908 -14.75 -1.78 33.73
N LEU A 909 -15.99 -1.30 33.65
CA LEU A 909 -17.13 -1.76 34.44
C LEU A 909 -18.00 -2.63 33.54
N LEU A 910 -18.02 -3.94 33.79
CA LEU A 910 -18.72 -4.94 33.01
C LEU A 910 -19.98 -5.42 33.74
N ASP A 911 -21.14 -5.19 33.15
CA ASP A 911 -22.40 -5.76 33.58
C ASP A 911 -22.41 -7.29 33.34
N VAL A 912 -22.63 -8.07 34.40
CA VAL A 912 -22.78 -9.54 34.36
C VAL A 912 -24.13 -9.97 34.95
N SER A 913 -25.14 -9.11 34.87
CA SER A 913 -26.53 -9.45 35.20
C SER A 913 -27.10 -10.56 34.31
N GLY A 914 -28.21 -11.16 34.73
CA GLY A 914 -28.86 -12.24 33.98
C GLY A 914 -29.30 -11.87 32.55
N SER A 915 -29.56 -10.60 32.26
CA SER A 915 -29.96 -10.16 30.91
C SER A 915 -28.79 -10.01 29.93
N MET A 916 -27.54 -9.93 30.42
CA MET A 916 -26.32 -9.98 29.62
C MET A 916 -25.94 -11.41 29.14
N ALA A 917 -26.67 -12.45 29.58
CA ALA A 917 -26.36 -13.84 29.25
C ALA A 917 -26.19 -14.17 27.75
N PRO A 918 -27.03 -13.66 26.80
CA PRO A 918 -26.86 -13.98 25.39
C PRO A 918 -25.70 -13.23 24.72
N CYS A 919 -25.25 -12.08 25.25
CA CYS A 919 -24.18 -11.28 24.66
C CYS A 919 -22.81 -11.46 25.32
N LEU A 920 -22.74 -12.00 26.54
CA LEU A 920 -21.48 -12.19 27.26
C LEU A 920 -20.40 -12.96 26.47
N PRO A 921 -20.68 -14.07 25.74
CA PRO A 921 -19.64 -14.82 25.03
C PRO A 921 -19.01 -14.06 23.85
N GLU A 922 -19.78 -13.21 23.16
CA GLU A 922 -19.26 -12.32 22.13
C GLU A 922 -18.48 -11.16 22.76
N LEU A 923 -19.02 -10.61 23.84
CA LEU A 923 -18.41 -9.51 24.59
C LEU A 923 -17.07 -9.90 25.23
N GLN A 924 -16.89 -11.14 25.70
CA GLN A 924 -15.62 -11.67 26.21
C GLN A 924 -14.54 -11.71 25.11
N LYS A 925 -14.89 -12.11 23.89
CA LYS A 925 -13.97 -12.10 22.73
C LYS A 925 -13.57 -10.66 22.37
N GLU A 926 -14.53 -9.77 22.28
CA GLU A 926 -14.30 -8.35 21.99
C GLU A 926 -13.49 -7.66 23.10
N LEU A 927 -13.74 -7.96 24.38
CA LEU A 927 -12.94 -7.46 25.50
C LEU A 927 -11.50 -7.98 25.48
N THR A 928 -11.30 -9.23 25.05
CA THR A 928 -9.95 -9.77 24.81
C THR A 928 -9.24 -8.95 23.73
N LEU A 929 -9.91 -8.60 22.64
CA LEU A 929 -9.36 -7.69 21.63
C LEU A 929 -9.06 -6.30 22.20
N LEU A 930 -9.93 -5.73 23.05
CA LEU A 930 -9.72 -4.42 23.69
C LEU A 930 -8.43 -4.38 24.53
N ILE A 931 -8.17 -5.43 25.31
CA ILE A 931 -6.97 -5.55 26.14
C ILE A 931 -5.71 -5.47 25.26
N TRP A 932 -5.65 -6.21 24.16
CA TRP A 932 -4.47 -6.26 23.29
C TRP A 932 -4.35 -5.06 22.32
N ASP A 933 -5.40 -4.72 21.57
CA ASP A 933 -5.42 -3.67 20.52
C ASP A 933 -5.34 -2.24 21.10
N GLN A 934 -5.86 -2.01 22.31
CA GLN A 934 -5.90 -0.66 22.89
C GLN A 934 -5.19 -0.51 24.24
N LEU A 935 -5.39 -1.41 25.22
CA LEU A 935 -4.85 -1.19 26.57
C LEU A 935 -3.36 -1.54 26.68
N HIS A 936 -2.93 -2.64 26.07
CA HIS A 936 -1.52 -3.04 25.95
C HIS A 936 -0.77 -2.14 24.97
N ALA A 937 -1.27 -2.01 23.73
CA ALA A 937 -0.62 -1.23 22.67
C ALA A 937 -0.37 0.26 23.01
N ASN A 938 -1.22 0.87 23.84
CA ASN A 938 -1.05 2.27 24.30
C ASN A 938 -0.46 2.39 25.72
N SER A 939 -0.04 1.28 26.34
CA SER A 939 0.52 1.21 27.70
C SER A 939 -0.36 1.87 28.77
N VAL A 940 -1.67 1.61 28.70
CA VAL A 940 -2.69 2.16 29.62
C VAL A 940 -2.65 1.41 30.95
N ARG A 941 -2.70 2.13 32.08
CA ARG A 941 -2.94 1.48 33.38
C ARG A 941 -4.42 1.15 33.52
N PHE A 942 -4.76 -0.10 33.77
CA PHE A 942 -6.15 -0.53 33.80
C PHE A 942 -6.50 -1.48 34.95
N ASN A 943 -7.80 -1.61 35.20
CA ASN A 943 -8.40 -2.64 36.04
C ASN A 943 -9.81 -2.96 35.50
N MET A 944 -10.38 -4.08 35.94
CA MET A 944 -11.70 -4.56 35.52
C MET A 944 -12.57 -4.85 36.74
N LEU A 945 -13.82 -4.39 36.68
CA LEU A 945 -14.87 -4.63 37.65
C LEU A 945 -16.03 -5.36 36.95
N ALA A 946 -16.43 -6.52 37.45
CA ALA A 946 -17.65 -7.18 37.04
C ALA A 946 -18.73 -6.90 38.09
N PHE A 947 -19.93 -6.48 37.68
CA PHE A 947 -21.01 -6.17 38.59
C PHE A 947 -22.32 -6.85 38.21
N SER A 948 -23.03 -7.35 39.23
CA SER A 948 -24.43 -7.71 39.14
C SER A 948 -25.12 -7.34 40.45
N GLY A 949 -25.52 -8.32 41.28
CA GLY A 949 -25.98 -8.07 42.66
C GLY A 949 -24.84 -7.67 43.61
N GLU A 950 -23.61 -8.03 43.27
CA GLU A 950 -22.37 -7.66 43.96
C GLU A 950 -21.34 -7.13 42.96
N VAL A 951 -20.32 -6.42 43.44
CA VAL A 951 -19.19 -5.94 42.62
C VAL A 951 -17.96 -6.80 42.90
N ARG A 952 -17.44 -7.47 41.86
CA ARG A 952 -16.20 -8.25 41.90
C ARG A 952 -15.10 -7.49 41.17
N MET A 953 -13.94 -7.37 41.81
CA MET A 953 -12.75 -6.76 41.21
C MET A 953 -11.80 -7.84 40.69
N TRP A 954 -11.15 -7.60 39.55
CA TRP A 954 -10.02 -8.43 39.12
C TRP A 954 -8.80 -8.18 40.02
N GLN A 955 -8.37 -6.91 40.14
CA GLN A 955 -7.25 -6.48 40.97
C GLN A 955 -7.70 -5.42 41.98
N PRO A 956 -7.00 -5.24 43.13
CA PRO A 956 -7.36 -4.25 44.14
C PRO A 956 -6.95 -2.81 43.78
N ALA A 957 -6.18 -2.62 42.71
CA ALA A 957 -5.70 -1.32 42.24
C ALA A 957 -5.52 -1.31 40.72
N LEU A 958 -5.30 -0.14 40.13
CA LEU A 958 -4.97 0.01 38.71
C LEU A 958 -3.57 -0.51 38.42
N VAL A 959 -3.47 -1.58 37.63
CA VAL A 959 -2.20 -2.22 37.25
C VAL A 959 -1.69 -1.71 35.90
N GLN A 960 -0.41 -1.94 35.60
CA GLN A 960 0.17 -1.61 34.29
C GLN A 960 -0.09 -2.76 33.30
N SER A 961 -0.36 -2.45 32.04
CA SER A 961 -0.54 -3.45 30.98
C SER A 961 0.79 -4.10 30.56
N THR A 962 1.29 -5.03 31.37
CA THR A 962 2.32 -6.00 30.95
C THR A 962 1.66 -7.22 30.32
N GLU A 963 2.40 -8.00 29.53
CA GLU A 963 1.86 -9.15 28.80
C GLU A 963 1.29 -10.21 29.74
N GLU A 964 1.94 -10.48 30.87
CA GLU A 964 1.52 -11.45 31.88
C GLU A 964 0.20 -11.04 32.55
N LEU A 965 0.08 -9.76 32.93
CA LEU A 965 -1.13 -9.21 33.54
C LEU A 965 -2.29 -9.12 32.53
N CYS A 966 -2.01 -8.89 31.25
CA CYS A 966 -3.01 -8.96 30.19
C CYS A 966 -3.54 -10.40 30.01
N VAL A 967 -2.67 -11.42 30.07
CA VAL A 967 -3.09 -12.83 30.05
C VAL A 967 -3.94 -13.18 31.28
N GLU A 968 -3.54 -12.74 32.47
CA GLU A 968 -4.31 -12.94 33.71
C GLU A 968 -5.70 -12.28 33.64
N ALA A 969 -5.79 -11.05 33.13
CA ALA A 969 -7.07 -10.35 32.92
C ALA A 969 -8.01 -11.12 31.98
N VAL A 970 -7.47 -11.69 30.90
CA VAL A 970 -8.24 -12.52 29.95
C VAL A 970 -8.69 -13.83 30.59
N GLN A 971 -7.85 -14.47 31.40
CA GLN A 971 -8.23 -15.66 32.17
C GLN A 971 -9.36 -15.36 33.17
N TRP A 972 -9.28 -14.23 33.90
CA TRP A 972 -10.32 -13.78 34.81
C TRP A 972 -11.63 -13.47 34.09
N LEU A 973 -11.58 -12.79 32.93
CA LEU A 973 -12.76 -12.50 32.10
C LEU A 973 -13.50 -13.78 31.66
N ASN A 974 -12.76 -14.83 31.28
CA ASN A 974 -13.32 -16.11 30.85
C ASN A 974 -13.94 -16.91 32.00
N GLN A 975 -13.65 -16.57 33.26
CA GLN A 975 -14.26 -17.18 34.45
C GLN A 975 -15.57 -16.50 34.89
N LEU A 976 -15.95 -15.38 34.26
CA LEU A 976 -17.17 -14.65 34.60
C LEU A 976 -18.42 -15.38 34.07
N SER A 977 -19.42 -15.52 34.94
CA SER A 977 -20.74 -16.10 34.63
C SER A 977 -21.85 -15.08 34.93
N THR A 978 -22.85 -14.96 34.04
CA THR A 978 -23.99 -14.06 34.28
C THR A 978 -24.92 -14.57 35.37
N HIS A 979 -25.31 -13.69 36.29
CA HIS A 979 -26.23 -14.00 37.39
C HIS A 979 -26.73 -12.72 38.08
N GLY A 980 -27.95 -12.76 38.63
CA GLY A 980 -28.50 -11.67 39.44
C GLY A 980 -28.99 -10.44 38.65
N ALA A 981 -29.24 -9.36 39.40
CA ALA A 981 -29.74 -8.06 38.92
C ALA A 981 -28.58 -7.06 38.69
N SER A 982 -28.83 -5.78 38.44
CA SER A 982 -27.83 -4.79 37.98
C SER A 982 -27.59 -3.63 38.97
N SER A 983 -26.60 -3.78 39.87
CA SER A 983 -26.15 -2.78 40.85
C SER A 983 -25.19 -1.72 40.26
N THR A 984 -25.62 -1.04 39.20
CA THR A 984 -24.82 -0.05 38.45
C THR A 984 -24.26 1.09 39.33
N LEU A 985 -25.00 1.50 40.37
CA LEU A 985 -24.59 2.59 41.27
C LEU A 985 -23.36 2.20 42.11
N GLN A 986 -23.35 0.98 42.65
CA GLN A 986 -22.26 0.46 43.48
C GLN A 986 -20.99 0.24 42.63
N ALA A 987 -21.14 -0.22 41.39
CA ALA A 987 -20.04 -0.36 40.44
C ALA A 987 -19.38 1.00 40.11
N LEU A 988 -20.18 2.05 39.91
CA LEU A 988 -19.67 3.40 39.66
C LEU A 988 -18.99 4.00 40.90
N GLN A 989 -19.56 3.85 42.09
CA GLN A 989 -18.92 4.25 43.35
C GLN A 989 -17.59 3.53 43.59
N ALA A 990 -17.52 2.22 43.33
CA ALA A 990 -16.29 1.44 43.41
C ALA A 990 -15.24 1.87 42.37
N GLY A 991 -15.65 2.11 41.13
CA GLY A 991 -14.78 2.63 40.06
C GLY A 991 -14.15 4.00 40.39
N CYS A 992 -14.95 4.92 40.94
CA CYS A 992 -14.47 6.21 41.45
C CYS A 992 -13.55 6.09 42.69
N GLY A 993 -13.39 4.89 43.26
CA GLY A 993 -12.49 4.62 44.38
C GLY A 993 -11.01 4.58 44.03
N PHE A 994 -10.65 4.18 42.79
CA PHE A 994 -9.29 3.76 42.46
C PHE A 994 -8.23 4.86 42.38
N ALA A 995 -8.51 5.98 41.71
CA ALA A 995 -7.57 7.11 41.57
C ALA A 995 -8.30 8.37 41.08
N ASP A 996 -7.62 9.52 41.15
CA ASP A 996 -8.06 10.77 40.51
C ASP A 996 -7.76 10.74 39.01
N ALA A 997 -8.63 11.36 38.20
CA ALA A 997 -8.58 11.41 36.73
C ALA A 997 -8.64 10.03 36.03
N VAL A 998 -9.47 9.11 36.55
CA VAL A 998 -9.75 7.80 35.93
C VAL A 998 -10.87 7.92 34.87
N GLY A 999 -10.66 7.25 33.73
CA GLY A 999 -11.72 6.98 32.75
C GLY A 999 -12.46 5.69 33.09
N LEU A 1000 -13.71 5.79 33.50
CA LEU A 1000 -14.60 4.66 33.74
C LEU A 1000 -15.29 4.28 32.42
N TYR A 1001 -15.25 3.00 32.05
CA TYR A 1001 -15.85 2.47 30.83
C TYR A 1001 -16.98 1.51 31.22
N LEU A 1002 -18.20 2.02 31.30
CA LEU A 1002 -19.39 1.25 31.69
C LEU A 1002 -20.00 0.52 30.48
N ILE A 1003 -20.00 -0.80 30.53
CA ILE A 1003 -20.57 -1.70 29.52
C ILE A 1003 -21.81 -2.36 30.10
N THR A 1004 -22.98 -2.15 29.50
CA THR A 1004 -24.27 -2.66 30.01
C THR A 1004 -25.31 -2.76 28.88
N ASP A 1005 -26.34 -3.58 29.07
CA ASP A 1005 -27.54 -3.61 28.23
C ASP A 1005 -28.54 -2.48 28.53
N GLY A 1006 -28.25 -1.68 29.57
CA GLY A 1006 -28.98 -0.48 29.95
C GLY A 1006 -29.96 -0.67 31.11
N ARG A 1007 -30.24 -1.89 31.57
CA ARG A 1007 -31.16 -2.12 32.69
C ARG A 1007 -30.47 -1.85 34.02
N CYS A 1008 -31.02 -0.90 34.79
CA CYS A 1008 -30.51 -0.53 36.12
C CYS A 1008 -31.56 -0.79 37.19
N ASP A 1009 -31.17 -1.39 38.32
CA ASP A 1009 -32.09 -1.66 39.45
C ASP A 1009 -32.50 -0.38 40.21
N SER A 1010 -31.68 0.68 40.09
CA SER A 1010 -31.89 1.97 40.74
C SER A 1010 -32.43 3.01 39.77
N SER A 1011 -33.25 3.94 40.27
CA SER A 1011 -33.82 5.00 39.46
C SER A 1011 -32.75 5.87 38.79
N HIS A 1012 -32.92 6.10 37.48
CA HIS A 1012 -31.99 6.89 36.66
C HIS A 1012 -31.66 8.27 37.27
N SER A 1013 -32.65 8.94 37.88
CA SER A 1013 -32.46 10.24 38.55
C SER A 1013 -31.53 10.16 39.76
N ARG A 1014 -31.61 9.09 40.56
CA ARG A 1014 -30.76 8.89 41.75
C ARG A 1014 -29.30 8.67 41.35
N ILE A 1015 -29.05 7.85 40.31
CA ILE A 1015 -27.70 7.60 39.80
C ILE A 1015 -27.06 8.89 39.27
N LEU A 1016 -27.80 9.70 38.50
CA LEU A 1016 -27.27 10.96 37.97
C LEU A 1016 -26.99 11.99 39.08
N THR A 1017 -27.81 12.03 40.15
CA THR A 1017 -27.61 12.96 41.27
C THR A 1017 -26.37 12.58 42.10
N GLU A 1018 -26.21 11.29 42.41
CA GLU A 1018 -25.04 10.79 43.16
C GLU A 1018 -23.71 11.04 42.42
N ILE A 1019 -23.74 10.94 41.09
CA ILE A 1019 -22.56 11.16 40.25
C ILE A 1019 -22.25 12.66 40.11
N GLU A 1020 -23.27 13.53 40.16
CA GLU A 1020 -23.07 14.98 40.28
C GLU A 1020 -22.51 15.41 41.63
N THR A 1021 -22.79 14.69 42.72
CA THR A 1021 -22.14 14.92 44.02
C THR A 1021 -20.70 14.39 44.02
N LEU A 1022 -20.46 13.15 43.58
CA LEU A 1022 -19.10 12.58 43.53
C LEU A 1022 -18.14 13.40 42.65
N ARG A 1023 -18.64 14.00 41.56
CA ARG A 1023 -17.85 14.87 40.67
C ARG A 1023 -17.44 16.21 41.30
N GLN A 1024 -18.07 16.63 42.39
CA GLN A 1024 -17.63 17.80 43.16
C GLN A 1024 -16.41 17.47 44.03
N GLU A 1025 -16.22 16.19 44.38
CA GLU A 1025 -15.13 15.71 45.23
C GLU A 1025 -13.94 15.15 44.44
N LYS A 1026 -14.20 14.49 43.30
CA LYS A 1026 -13.16 13.83 42.47
C LYS A 1026 -13.33 14.13 40.98
N ASP A 1027 -12.22 14.22 40.26
CA ASP A 1027 -12.20 14.32 38.80
C ASP A 1027 -12.19 12.91 38.17
N PHE A 1028 -13.21 12.58 37.36
CA PHE A 1028 -13.33 11.32 36.63
C PHE A 1028 -14.24 11.51 35.41
N THR A 1029 -14.07 10.65 34.39
CA THR A 1029 -14.93 10.64 33.20
C THR A 1029 -15.63 9.29 33.07
N VAL A 1030 -16.93 9.29 32.78
CA VAL A 1030 -17.69 8.04 32.53
C VAL A 1030 -18.02 7.96 31.05
N HIS A 1031 -17.46 6.96 30.38
CA HIS A 1031 -17.83 6.55 29.04
C HIS A 1031 -18.83 5.39 29.16
N THR A 1032 -19.88 5.41 28.35
CA THR A 1032 -20.96 4.41 28.42
C THR A 1032 -21.08 3.69 27.09
N ILE A 1033 -21.05 2.37 27.12
CA ILE A 1033 -21.11 1.46 25.98
C ILE A 1033 -22.39 0.63 26.11
N ALA A 1034 -23.34 0.88 25.21
CA ALA A 1034 -24.59 0.14 25.17
C ALA A 1034 -24.44 -1.12 24.30
N VAL A 1035 -24.60 -2.29 24.92
CA VAL A 1035 -24.58 -3.60 24.24
C VAL A 1035 -26.02 -4.08 24.08
N SER A 1036 -26.51 -4.20 22.85
CA SER A 1036 -27.87 -4.70 22.55
C SER A 1036 -29.03 -3.97 23.27
N CYS A 1037 -28.84 -2.70 23.64
CA CYS A 1037 -29.88 -1.89 24.29
C CYS A 1037 -30.94 -1.42 23.28
N HIS A 1038 -32.11 -2.07 23.31
CA HIS A 1038 -33.26 -1.74 22.46
C HIS A 1038 -34.19 -0.67 23.10
N ASP A 1039 -34.06 -0.39 24.40
CA ASP A 1039 -34.89 0.62 25.07
C ASP A 1039 -34.29 2.02 24.92
N ARG A 1040 -35.07 2.90 24.28
CA ARG A 1040 -34.73 4.31 24.09
C ARG A 1040 -34.57 5.07 25.41
N ALA A 1041 -35.32 4.73 26.46
CA ALA A 1041 -35.22 5.40 27.76
C ALA A 1041 -33.87 5.09 28.45
N CYS A 1042 -33.43 3.84 28.39
CA CYS A 1042 -32.12 3.41 28.87
C CYS A 1042 -30.97 4.02 28.05
N CYS A 1043 -31.07 4.06 26.71
CA CYS A 1043 -30.10 4.74 25.85
C CYS A 1043 -29.96 6.25 26.17
N GLU A 1044 -31.06 6.97 26.39
CA GLU A 1044 -31.01 8.40 26.76
C GLU A 1044 -30.45 8.61 28.18
N PHE A 1045 -30.68 7.69 29.11
CA PHE A 1045 -30.01 7.70 30.41
C PHE A 1045 -28.48 7.54 30.28
N LEU A 1046 -28.01 6.55 29.52
CA LEU A 1046 -26.57 6.32 29.30
C LEU A 1046 -25.90 7.52 28.60
N LYS A 1047 -26.56 8.13 27.61
CA LYS A 1047 -26.11 9.39 26.98
C LYS A 1047 -26.00 10.52 28.00
N SER A 1048 -27.02 10.72 28.82
CA SER A 1048 -27.03 11.75 29.88
C SER A 1048 -25.91 11.53 30.90
N LEU A 1049 -25.68 10.28 31.32
CA LEU A 1049 -24.63 9.88 32.25
C LEU A 1049 -23.22 10.22 31.71
N ALA A 1050 -22.94 9.87 30.45
CA ALA A 1050 -21.67 10.20 29.81
C ALA A 1050 -21.49 11.71 29.61
N HIS A 1051 -22.52 12.42 29.13
CA HIS A 1051 -22.42 13.85 28.84
C HIS A 1051 -22.30 14.71 30.11
N LYS A 1052 -22.93 14.31 31.23
CA LYS A 1052 -22.79 15.00 32.52
C LYS A 1052 -21.37 14.90 33.09
N THR A 1053 -20.71 13.74 32.96
CA THR A 1053 -19.32 13.55 33.44
C THR A 1053 -18.27 14.08 32.45
N GLY A 1054 -18.65 14.29 31.18
CA GLY A 1054 -17.77 14.76 30.11
C GLY A 1054 -17.14 13.63 29.30
N GLY A 1055 -17.54 12.38 29.53
CA GLY A 1055 -17.19 11.22 28.70
C GLY A 1055 -18.02 11.14 27.42
N ARG A 1056 -18.10 9.95 26.84
CA ARG A 1056 -18.73 9.67 25.54
C ARG A 1056 -19.69 8.49 25.61
N PHE A 1057 -20.78 8.56 24.85
CA PHE A 1057 -21.68 7.44 24.61
C PHE A 1057 -21.26 6.68 23.34
N HIS A 1058 -21.14 5.35 23.43
CA HIS A 1058 -20.86 4.48 22.30
C HIS A 1058 -21.91 3.38 22.20
N GLN A 1059 -22.25 3.01 20.96
CA GLN A 1059 -23.15 1.90 20.64
C GLN A 1059 -22.68 1.34 19.31
N ALA A 1060 -22.42 0.03 19.25
CA ALA A 1060 -22.03 -0.64 18.02
C ALA A 1060 -23.19 -0.61 17.01
N PRO A 1061 -22.94 -0.34 15.72
CA PRO A 1061 -23.99 -0.44 14.70
C PRO A 1061 -24.37 -1.91 14.47
N GLU A 1062 -25.66 -2.21 14.54
CA GLU A 1062 -26.23 -3.54 14.26
C GLU A 1062 -25.92 -3.97 12.82
N ASN A 1063 -25.40 -5.20 12.67
CA ASN A 1063 -25.20 -5.94 11.41
C ASN A 1063 -24.94 -5.12 10.14
N THR A 1064 -24.02 -4.16 10.20
CA THR A 1064 -23.58 -3.40 9.03
C THR A 1064 -22.13 -3.71 8.73
N ASP A 1065 -21.86 -4.38 7.60
CA ASP A 1065 -20.49 -4.63 7.17
C ASP A 1065 -19.73 -3.32 6.92
N PRO A 1066 -18.47 -3.20 7.39
CA PRO A 1066 -17.61 -2.08 7.01
C PRO A 1066 -17.39 -2.05 5.48
N ALA A 1067 -17.47 -3.21 4.79
CA ALA A 1067 -17.44 -3.30 3.34
C ALA A 1067 -18.65 -2.63 2.66
N LEU A 1068 -19.87 -2.82 3.19
CA LEU A 1068 -21.07 -2.12 2.70
C LEU A 1068 -20.94 -0.61 2.92
N ILE A 1069 -20.47 -0.18 4.10
CA ILE A 1069 -20.22 1.25 4.40
C ILE A 1069 -19.18 1.85 3.45
N ARG A 1070 -18.09 1.14 3.13
CA ARG A 1070 -17.10 1.55 2.11
C ARG A 1070 -17.74 1.72 0.73
N LYS A 1071 -18.60 0.79 0.30
CA LYS A 1071 -19.32 0.88 -0.98
C LYS A 1071 -20.28 2.08 -1.00
N LEU A 1072 -21.09 2.25 0.05
CA LEU A 1072 -21.98 3.40 0.27
C LEU A 1072 -21.26 4.76 0.21
N LEU A 1073 -19.98 4.83 0.61
CA LEU A 1073 -19.19 6.06 0.61
C LEU A 1073 -18.39 6.30 -0.67
N SER A 1074 -18.11 5.24 -1.44
CA SER A 1074 -17.34 5.31 -2.68
C SER A 1074 -18.21 5.65 -3.90
N ASP A 1075 -19.51 5.34 -3.85
CA ASP A 1075 -20.44 5.58 -4.94
C ASP A 1075 -20.85 7.08 -5.03
N LEU A 1076 -20.09 7.86 -5.79
CA LEU A 1076 -20.30 9.31 -5.98
C LEU A 1076 -21.51 9.68 -6.87
N CYS A 1077 -22.25 8.67 -7.34
CA CYS A 1077 -23.29 8.77 -8.38
C CYS A 1077 -24.62 8.09 -8.06
N SER A 1078 -24.72 7.25 -7.02
CA SER A 1078 -26.02 6.66 -6.62
C SER A 1078 -26.94 7.69 -5.96
N ALA A 1079 -28.23 7.66 -6.26
CA ALA A 1079 -29.23 8.49 -5.59
C ALA A 1079 -29.33 8.15 -4.09
N ASP A 1080 -29.15 9.16 -3.24
CA ASP A 1080 -29.16 9.17 -1.76
C ASP A 1080 -29.18 7.83 -1.01
N PRO A 1081 -28.02 7.12 -0.92
CA PRO A 1081 -27.86 6.07 0.06
C PRO A 1081 -27.62 6.70 1.44
N VAL A 1082 -28.68 6.77 2.23
CA VAL A 1082 -28.70 7.28 3.60
C VAL A 1082 -27.74 6.44 4.46
N LEU A 1083 -26.85 7.09 5.20
CA LEU A 1083 -25.96 6.37 6.13
C LEU A 1083 -26.79 5.75 7.27
N PRO A 1084 -26.43 4.55 7.76
CA PRO A 1084 -27.06 3.98 8.94
C PRO A 1084 -27.04 4.97 10.11
N LYS A 1085 -28.15 5.07 10.85
CA LYS A 1085 -28.27 5.99 11.99
C LYS A 1085 -27.34 5.56 13.12
N CYS A 1086 -26.13 6.11 13.11
CA CYS A 1086 -25.13 5.83 14.12
C CYS A 1086 -25.49 6.52 15.44
N GLU A 1087 -25.87 5.73 16.45
CA GLU A 1087 -26.22 6.21 17.79
C GLU A 1087 -24.98 6.71 18.57
N GLY A 1088 -23.80 6.11 18.37
CA GLY A 1088 -22.56 6.47 19.07
C GLY A 1088 -22.04 7.89 18.77
N ASP A 1089 -21.51 8.56 19.81
CA ASP A 1089 -21.11 9.98 19.79
C ASP A 1089 -20.07 10.33 18.72
N ASP A 1090 -19.05 9.48 18.55
CA ASP A 1090 -17.94 9.74 17.63
C ASP A 1090 -18.28 9.35 16.19
N LEU A 1091 -19.18 8.38 15.97
CA LEU A 1091 -19.70 8.01 14.65
C LEU A 1091 -20.71 9.05 14.14
N ARG A 1092 -21.68 9.45 14.98
CA ARG A 1092 -22.73 10.44 14.64
C ARG A 1092 -22.14 11.79 14.18
N LYS A 1093 -21.13 12.28 14.88
CA LYS A 1093 -20.45 13.54 14.53
C LYS A 1093 -19.73 13.46 13.17
N LEU A 1094 -19.23 12.27 12.81
CA LEU A 1094 -18.58 12.04 11.52
C LEU A 1094 -19.63 11.90 10.41
N SER A 1095 -20.71 11.14 10.61
CA SER A 1095 -21.79 10.99 9.63
C SER A 1095 -22.48 12.32 9.31
N GLU A 1096 -22.78 13.14 10.31
CA GLU A 1096 -23.31 14.50 10.11
C GLU A 1096 -22.37 15.37 9.24
N GLU A 1097 -21.05 15.28 9.43
CA GLU A 1097 -20.09 16.07 8.65
C GLU A 1097 -19.90 15.49 7.23
N ILE A 1098 -20.00 14.17 7.05
CA ILE A 1098 -20.06 13.51 5.73
C ILE A 1098 -21.31 13.97 4.96
N GLU A 1099 -22.48 14.00 5.59
CA GLU A 1099 -23.73 14.44 4.95
C GLU A 1099 -23.66 15.91 4.53
N LYS A 1100 -23.09 16.79 5.35
CA LYS A 1100 -22.82 18.20 4.97
C LYS A 1100 -21.88 18.29 3.78
N LEU A 1101 -20.84 17.44 3.70
CA LEU A 1101 -19.90 17.42 2.60
C LEU A 1101 -20.55 16.93 1.29
N ARG A 1102 -21.35 15.85 1.36
CA ARG A 1102 -22.19 15.34 0.26
C ARG A 1102 -23.16 16.42 -0.25
N LEU A 1103 -23.84 17.14 0.64
CA LEU A 1103 -24.73 18.23 0.28
C LEU A 1103 -24.01 19.36 -0.46
N PHE A 1104 -22.82 19.77 0.01
CA PHE A 1104 -22.01 20.78 -0.67
C PHE A 1104 -21.46 20.29 -2.02
N GLN A 1105 -21.08 19.01 -2.15
CA GLN A 1105 -20.69 18.44 -3.43
C GLN A 1105 -21.83 18.44 -4.45
N LYS A 1106 -23.04 18.03 -4.05
CA LYS A 1106 -24.25 18.12 -4.90
C LYS A 1106 -24.53 19.55 -5.36
N GLN A 1107 -24.50 20.50 -4.43
CA GLN A 1107 -24.69 21.92 -4.76
C GLN A 1107 -23.60 22.45 -5.69
N ALA A 1108 -22.33 22.09 -5.48
CA ALA A 1108 -21.22 22.52 -6.35
C ALA A 1108 -21.28 21.88 -7.76
N LYS A 1109 -21.75 20.63 -7.90
CA LYS A 1109 -22.04 20.00 -9.21
C LYS A 1109 -23.13 20.78 -9.95
N ALA A 1110 -24.30 20.98 -9.33
CA ALA A 1110 -25.41 21.72 -9.92
C ALA A 1110 -25.00 23.16 -10.32
N PHE A 1111 -24.27 23.87 -9.46
CA PHE A 1111 -23.75 25.21 -9.78
C PHE A 1111 -22.81 25.21 -10.98
N ARG A 1112 -22.02 24.15 -11.19
CA ARG A 1112 -21.10 24.02 -12.33
C ARG A 1112 -21.87 23.77 -13.63
N GLU A 1113 -22.94 22.98 -13.58
CA GLU A 1113 -23.85 22.73 -14.70
C GLU A 1113 -24.53 24.03 -15.14
N THR A 1114 -25.11 24.80 -14.21
CA THR A 1114 -25.74 26.10 -14.51
C THR A 1114 -24.77 27.10 -15.19
N ILE A 1115 -23.48 27.10 -14.83
CA ILE A 1115 -22.47 27.92 -15.52
C ILE A 1115 -22.27 27.46 -16.96
N LEU A 1116 -22.18 26.14 -17.19
CA LEU A 1116 -21.92 25.56 -18.51
C LEU A 1116 -23.10 25.81 -19.46
N GLU A 1117 -24.33 25.60 -18.98
CA GLU A 1117 -25.56 25.92 -19.72
C GLU A 1117 -25.62 27.42 -20.10
N SER A 1118 -25.32 28.31 -19.15
CA SER A 1118 -25.33 29.76 -19.37
C SER A 1118 -24.25 30.26 -20.35
N ARG A 1119 -23.23 29.45 -20.62
CA ARG A 1119 -22.22 29.72 -21.66
C ARG A 1119 -22.67 29.22 -23.03
N ASN A 1120 -23.27 28.04 -23.11
CA ASN A 1120 -23.75 27.48 -24.38
C ASN A 1120 -24.85 28.36 -25.00
N GLN A 1121 -25.73 28.94 -24.19
CA GLN A 1121 -26.77 29.90 -24.64
C GLN A 1121 -26.23 31.27 -25.09
N LYS A 1122 -24.93 31.55 -24.95
CA LYS A 1122 -24.27 32.77 -25.45
C LYS A 1122 -23.32 32.50 -26.62
N GLY A 1123 -23.30 31.28 -27.15
CA GLY A 1123 -22.49 30.84 -28.28
C GLY A 1123 -23.25 30.69 -29.60
N THR A 1124 -24.52 31.08 -29.63
CA THR A 1124 -25.41 31.13 -30.82
C THR A 1124 -25.82 32.57 -31.08
#